data_AF-A0A0R3SDF9-F1
#
_entry.id   AF-A0A0R3SDF9-F1
#
_cell.length_a   1.000
_cell.length_b   1.000
_cell.length_c   1.000
_cell.angle_alpha   90.00
_cell.angle_beta   90.00
_cell.angle_gamma   90.00
#
_symmetry.space_group_name_H-M   'P 1'
#
loop_
_entity.id
_entity.type
_entity.pdbx_description
1 polymer ?
#
loop_
_entity_poly.entity_id
_entity_poly.type
_entity_poly.pdbx_seq_one_letter_code
_entity_poly.pdbx_strand_id
1 'polypeptide(L)'
;MYLTAVVDLGVTENVVFPIYDFACPIVDSLEGVTHALRTSEYNDRNDQYYWMCDALKIRRPQVIDFSRLALQFTLLSKRKLTWFVEQGLVSGWDDPRMPTVRGILRHGLTPEGLRQFILAQGSSKSTGTMEWDKIWAFNKKVIDPVAPRYTGLNLQGGLVPVRVKGQEKEETKQTLLHPKDPAIGEKTIVLAPTVFVEQADAECFVEGDNVTFVNWGNLRISKIHKMDGRIESVDAELNLEDADYKKTHKVTWLADPSIVKCVGKDLSQLTPLSCLTYGNLISKPLIGKEEKFEDFINRDSVLMENYLGDPQLRNLKKGDIIQLQRKGFFICDQPPSTGKEAPCVLIYIPDGATRARPTTGSKFKSGEAADSKPDQPQQTKEKSSPKFSILLSNVPYIYTVPGLVVEFCPVYSTLRNQKPANSLILSDLSPEEAAKRAEKERLKEEKKAARKAGREKAKAQQQQQSPASGEASEMKTEKIKAQATKVPLTSSEPNNSTMGKQQLPPSDELGKIKTAAAATDLSCIPTSPESKNSPTNKQQQSKGKPEKKEKTAGEKPQKKAQDLPTVSGPKKQTRLGLEAKKEEDIAEWYTQVIQKSEMLEYYDISGCYILRPWSYFIWSQIQSFFDPKITELGVENTYFPIFVSKGALEKEKDHIADFAPEVAWVTRSGSSDLAEPIALRPTSETIMYPAFAKWIQSHRDLPIKINQWSNIVRWEFKHPTPFLRTREFLWQEGHTAYAVKADAEAEVLTILDLYRAVYHDLLAVPCIRGRKTEHEKFPGGEYTTTVEVYVGASGRAIQGATSHHLGQNFSRIFDVVFEDPVTKQPRHVYQNSWGITTRTIGVMIMVHSDNQGLVLPPPVARYQVVVVPCGINVKTTDEERADLFAKSKALVEGLTKFSKLRVYLDDRDHVSPGWKFNHWELKGVPMRIEVGFKDLAKGEVTTVMRYTGNRLAIPMDKVNELVPTMLDEVHNLMLNNAIESQNAHICEANNMKQLTDALDKKCLVLAPFCGEPECEELVKTESAQNVIVAPGAPAMGAKSLCVPFEGEIVGKKTGPCAKEIHCLRHPLCSKPATFYTLFGRSY
;
A
#
# COMPACT_ATOMS: atom_id res chain seq x y z
N MET A 1 -38.75 14.30 -11.92
CA MET A 1 -39.00 15.72 -12.28
C MET A 1 -37.92 16.58 -11.64
N TYR A 2 -37.58 17.74 -12.21
CA TYR A 2 -36.95 18.83 -11.44
C TYR A 2 -38.10 19.70 -10.91
N LEU A 3 -38.25 19.79 -9.59
CA LEU A 3 -39.42 20.41 -8.98
C LEU A 3 -39.22 21.92 -8.84
N THR A 4 -40.05 22.68 -9.57
CA THR A 4 -40.04 24.15 -9.62
C THR A 4 -40.68 24.74 -8.36
N ALA A 5 -40.01 24.60 -7.21
CA ALA A 5 -40.38 25.25 -5.96
C ALA A 5 -40.03 26.75 -6.03
N VAL A 6 -40.79 27.52 -6.82
CA VAL A 6 -40.75 28.99 -6.77
C VAL A 6 -41.40 29.41 -5.46
N VAL A 7 -40.58 29.88 -4.52
CA VAL A 7 -41.09 30.51 -3.30
C VAL A 7 -41.54 31.92 -3.69
N ASP A 8 -42.85 32.12 -3.80
CA ASP A 8 -43.45 33.42 -4.10
C ASP A 8 -43.37 34.34 -2.87
N LEU A 9 -42.16 34.85 -2.63
CA LEU A 9 -41.91 35.97 -1.73
C LEU A 9 -42.47 37.21 -2.42
N GLY A 10 -43.74 37.53 -2.18
CA GLY A 10 -44.58 38.46 -2.95
C GLY A 10 -44.19 39.94 -2.98
N VAL A 11 -42.90 40.26 -3.12
CA VAL A 11 -42.35 41.58 -3.42
C VAL A 11 -41.14 41.43 -4.37
N THR A 12 -41.20 42.10 -5.52
CA THR A 12 -40.21 42.16 -6.63
C THR A 12 -40.19 41.00 -7.64
N GLU A 13 -39.96 41.35 -8.90
CA GLU A 13 -40.02 40.48 -10.09
C GLU A 13 -38.80 39.54 -10.27
N ASN A 14 -38.05 39.27 -9.19
CA ASN A 14 -36.76 38.58 -9.26
C ASN A 14 -36.87 37.09 -8.91
N VAL A 15 -36.81 36.21 -9.92
CA VAL A 15 -36.76 34.75 -9.70
C VAL A 15 -35.42 34.34 -9.09
N VAL A 16 -35.40 34.15 -7.77
CA VAL A 16 -34.23 33.65 -7.03
C VAL A 16 -34.27 32.12 -6.98
N PHE A 17 -33.29 31.46 -7.61
CA PHE A 17 -33.09 30.02 -7.44
C PHE A 17 -32.49 29.73 -6.04
N PRO A 18 -33.06 28.81 -5.24
CA PRO A 18 -32.50 28.45 -3.96
C PRO A 18 -31.13 27.77 -4.13
N ILE A 19 -30.20 28.04 -3.21
CA ILE A 19 -28.91 27.37 -3.18
C ILE A 19 -29.09 25.88 -2.84
N TYR A 20 -28.14 25.03 -3.26
CA TYR A 20 -28.16 23.59 -3.01
C TYR A 20 -28.34 23.25 -1.51
N ASP A 21 -27.66 23.98 -0.63
CA ASP A 21 -27.71 23.79 0.82
C ASP A 21 -29.07 24.20 1.44
N PHE A 22 -29.87 25.02 0.75
CA PHE A 22 -31.25 25.36 1.13
C PHE A 22 -32.24 24.33 0.58
N ALA A 23 -32.07 23.93 -0.68
CA ALA A 23 -33.05 23.10 -1.39
C ALA A 23 -33.03 21.62 -0.96
N CYS A 24 -31.86 21.01 -0.79
CA CYS A 24 -31.76 19.58 -0.51
C CYS A 24 -32.45 19.12 0.80
N PRO A 25 -32.28 19.78 1.96
CA PRO A 25 -32.98 19.38 3.19
C PRO A 25 -34.52 19.36 3.03
N ILE A 26 -35.04 20.28 2.22
CA ILE A 26 -36.48 20.42 1.95
C ILE A 26 -36.95 19.29 1.02
N VAL A 27 -36.27 19.11 -0.12
CA VAL A 27 -36.61 18.07 -1.10
C VAL A 27 -36.48 16.68 -0.50
N ASP A 28 -35.35 16.38 0.15
CA ASP A 28 -35.11 15.06 0.77
C ASP A 28 -36.15 14.76 1.88
N SER A 29 -36.60 15.77 2.63
CA SER A 29 -37.70 15.63 3.58
C SER A 29 -39.04 15.32 2.89
N LEU A 30 -39.44 16.14 1.92
CA LEU A 30 -40.76 16.07 1.28
C LEU A 30 -40.93 14.85 0.37
N GLU A 31 -39.90 14.47 -0.39
CA GLU A 31 -39.87 13.29 -1.28
C GLU A 31 -39.72 11.96 -0.50
N GLY A 32 -39.81 11.97 0.83
CA GLY A 32 -39.76 10.78 1.66
C GLY A 32 -38.38 10.10 1.76
N VAL A 33 -37.30 10.76 1.32
CA VAL A 33 -35.93 10.21 1.37
C VAL A 33 -35.56 9.89 2.82
N THR A 34 -35.34 8.60 3.12
CA THR A 34 -34.98 8.14 4.46
C THR A 34 -33.50 8.35 4.75
N HIS A 35 -32.64 8.09 3.77
CA HIS A 35 -31.18 8.19 3.87
C HIS A 35 -30.63 9.09 2.77
N ALA A 36 -30.02 10.22 3.13
CA ALA A 36 -29.37 11.14 2.21
C ALA A 36 -27.89 10.80 2.09
N LEU A 37 -27.48 10.15 1.00
CA LEU A 37 -26.07 9.81 0.76
C LEU A 37 -25.30 11.06 0.30
N ARG A 38 -24.33 11.54 1.10
CA ARG A 38 -23.52 12.73 0.77
C ARG A 38 -22.02 12.39 0.73
N THR A 39 -21.25 13.06 -0.12
CA THR A 39 -19.79 12.94 -0.08
C THR A 39 -19.24 13.65 1.16
N SER A 40 -18.19 13.11 1.77
CA SER A 40 -17.52 13.69 2.96
C SER A 40 -17.00 15.11 2.76
N GLU A 41 -16.80 15.55 1.51
CA GLU A 41 -16.57 16.95 1.10
C GLU A 41 -17.68 17.93 1.59
N TYR A 42 -18.84 17.44 2.05
CA TYR A 42 -19.97 18.22 2.59
C TYR A 42 -20.24 18.01 4.09
N ASN A 43 -19.40 17.28 4.83
CA ASN A 43 -19.68 16.92 6.23
C ASN A 43 -19.89 18.17 7.12
N ASP A 44 -19.07 19.20 6.94
CA ASP A 44 -19.16 20.51 7.60
C ASP A 44 -20.49 21.25 7.34
N ARG A 45 -21.31 20.76 6.40
CA ARG A 45 -22.65 21.29 6.07
C ARG A 45 -23.79 20.35 6.49
N ASN A 46 -23.51 19.32 7.28
CA ASN A 46 -24.55 18.46 7.83
C ASN A 46 -25.33 19.17 8.94
N ASP A 47 -24.67 19.96 9.77
CA ASP A 47 -25.35 20.80 10.77
C ASP A 47 -26.23 21.87 10.11
N GLN A 48 -25.76 22.50 9.02
CA GLN A 48 -26.57 23.43 8.21
C GLN A 48 -27.80 22.73 7.61
N TYR A 49 -27.62 21.51 7.08
CA TYR A 49 -28.69 20.70 6.50
C TYR A 49 -29.77 20.37 7.55
N TYR A 50 -29.37 19.93 8.74
CA TYR A 50 -30.29 19.64 9.84
C TYR A 50 -30.94 20.90 10.42
N TRP A 51 -30.21 22.00 10.56
CA TRP A 51 -30.77 23.30 10.98
C TRP A 51 -31.87 23.76 10.04
N MET A 52 -31.73 23.53 8.73
CA MET A 52 -32.78 23.79 7.75
C MET A 52 -34.05 22.95 8.01
N CYS A 53 -33.89 21.66 8.32
CA CYS A 53 -35.01 20.79 8.68
C CYS A 53 -35.71 21.27 9.97
N ASP A 54 -34.94 21.58 11.00
CA ASP A 54 -35.45 22.00 12.30
C ASP A 54 -36.16 23.37 12.23
N ALA A 55 -35.57 24.34 11.53
CA ALA A 55 -36.14 25.68 11.35
C ALA A 55 -37.45 25.68 10.55
N LEU A 56 -37.56 24.82 9.53
CA LEU A 56 -38.78 24.64 8.74
C LEU A 56 -39.77 23.64 9.37
N LYS A 57 -39.40 23.01 10.49
CA LYS A 57 -40.20 21.99 11.21
C LYS A 57 -40.59 20.79 10.34
N ILE A 58 -39.70 20.41 9.42
CA ILE A 58 -39.87 19.29 8.51
C ILE A 58 -39.09 18.06 9.02
N ARG A 59 -39.35 16.89 8.43
CA ARG A 59 -38.67 15.64 8.78
C ARG A 59 -37.17 15.78 8.53
N ARG A 60 -36.33 15.12 9.35
CA ARG A 60 -34.89 15.00 9.15
C ARG A 60 -34.58 13.69 8.40
N PRO A 61 -34.12 13.71 7.14
CA PRO A 61 -33.49 12.55 6.50
C PRO A 61 -32.18 12.19 7.21
N GLN A 62 -31.85 10.91 7.31
CA GLN A 62 -30.57 10.49 7.90
C GLN A 62 -29.44 10.70 6.89
N VAL A 63 -28.56 11.66 7.14
CA VAL A 63 -27.36 11.83 6.29
C VAL A 63 -26.38 10.67 6.53
N ILE A 64 -25.90 10.07 5.44
CA ILE A 64 -24.86 9.03 5.45
C ILE A 64 -23.69 9.51 4.59
N ASP A 65 -22.57 9.84 5.22
CA ASP A 65 -21.37 10.29 4.52
C ASP A 65 -20.60 9.11 3.91
N PHE A 66 -20.09 9.30 2.70
CA PHE A 66 -19.13 8.41 2.06
C PHE A 66 -17.97 9.23 1.45
N SER A 67 -16.76 8.66 1.39
CA SER A 67 -15.66 9.30 0.69
C SER A 67 -15.72 9.05 -0.81
N ARG A 68 -15.13 9.97 -1.55
CA ARG A 68 -14.99 9.88 -3.01
C ARG A 68 -13.99 8.79 -3.38
N LEU A 69 -14.39 7.90 -4.28
CA LEU A 69 -13.47 6.95 -4.92
C LEU A 69 -12.50 7.71 -5.84
N ALA A 70 -11.20 7.54 -5.62
CA ALA A 70 -10.16 7.96 -6.55
C ALA A 70 -9.72 6.78 -7.43
N LEU A 71 -9.40 7.05 -8.69
CA LEU A 71 -8.87 6.06 -9.63
C LEU A 71 -7.48 6.48 -10.09
N GLN A 72 -6.54 5.54 -10.18
CA GLN A 72 -5.19 5.83 -10.65
C GLN A 72 -5.18 6.20 -12.13
N PHE A 73 -4.16 6.96 -12.53
CA PHE A 73 -3.96 7.53 -13.87
C PHE A 73 -5.12 8.40 -14.39
N THR A 74 -6.06 8.79 -13.52
CA THR A 74 -7.37 9.34 -13.90
C THR A 74 -7.57 10.75 -13.38
N LEU A 75 -7.97 11.67 -14.28
CA LEU A 75 -8.28 13.06 -13.92
C LEU A 75 -9.79 13.30 -13.85
N LEU A 76 -10.32 13.51 -12.65
CA LEU A 76 -11.75 13.76 -12.42
C LEU A 76 -12.14 15.26 -12.42
N SER A 77 -11.19 16.16 -12.72
CA SER A 77 -11.45 17.61 -12.77
C SER A 77 -12.02 18.00 -14.14
N LYS A 78 -13.26 18.51 -14.18
CA LYS A 78 -13.90 18.97 -15.42
C LYS A 78 -13.03 19.96 -16.21
N ARG A 79 -12.29 20.87 -15.54
CA ARG A 79 -11.37 21.80 -16.21
C ARG A 79 -10.22 21.08 -16.91
N LYS A 80 -9.59 20.10 -16.25
CA LYS A 80 -8.50 19.30 -16.83
C LYS A 80 -9.03 18.42 -17.99
N LEU A 81 -10.22 17.83 -17.85
CA LEU A 81 -10.86 17.04 -18.91
C LEU A 81 -11.28 17.88 -20.12
N THR A 82 -11.83 19.07 -19.91
CA THR A 82 -12.12 20.04 -20.98
C THR A 82 -10.85 20.35 -21.78
N TRP A 83 -9.72 20.57 -21.11
CA TRP A 83 -8.44 20.85 -21.77
C TRP A 83 -7.98 19.70 -22.70
N PHE A 84 -8.14 18.42 -22.31
CA PHE A 84 -7.82 17.30 -23.20
C PHE A 84 -8.62 17.32 -24.52
N VAL A 85 -9.89 17.72 -24.46
CA VAL A 85 -10.76 17.87 -25.63
C VAL A 85 -10.34 19.10 -26.45
N GLU A 86 -10.08 20.24 -25.80
CA GLU A 86 -9.66 21.49 -26.45
C GLU A 86 -8.27 21.39 -27.12
N GLN A 87 -7.39 20.52 -26.63
CA GLN A 87 -6.08 20.24 -27.26
C GLN A 87 -6.10 19.09 -28.28
N GLY A 88 -7.26 18.48 -28.57
CA GLY A 88 -7.37 17.37 -29.55
C GLY A 88 -6.63 16.08 -29.15
N LEU A 89 -6.32 15.90 -27.86
CA LEU A 89 -5.63 14.70 -27.33
C LEU A 89 -6.58 13.51 -27.16
N VAL A 90 -7.89 13.78 -27.12
CA VAL A 90 -9.00 12.81 -27.09
C VAL A 90 -9.98 13.10 -28.22
N SER A 91 -10.70 12.08 -28.70
CA SER A 91 -11.70 12.26 -29.77
C SER A 91 -12.91 13.09 -29.34
N GLY A 92 -13.17 13.20 -28.03
CA GLY A 92 -14.31 13.89 -27.46
C GLY A 92 -14.57 13.50 -26.00
N TRP A 93 -15.74 13.87 -25.49
CA TRP A 93 -16.21 13.48 -24.15
C TRP A 93 -16.61 12.00 -24.03
N ASP A 94 -16.65 11.30 -25.15
CA ASP A 94 -16.94 9.88 -25.33
C ASP A 94 -15.71 9.08 -25.82
N ASP A 95 -14.51 9.65 -25.71
CA ASP A 95 -13.27 8.90 -25.93
C ASP A 95 -13.15 7.78 -24.86
N PRO A 96 -12.83 6.51 -25.24
CA PRO A 96 -12.77 5.38 -24.32
C PRO A 96 -11.84 5.55 -23.12
N ARG A 97 -10.87 6.46 -23.18
CA ARG A 97 -9.93 6.77 -22.09
C ARG A 97 -10.45 7.80 -21.10
N MET A 98 -11.58 8.45 -21.38
CA MET A 98 -12.17 9.48 -20.53
C MET A 98 -13.00 8.85 -19.41
N PRO A 99 -12.88 9.31 -18.15
CA PRO A 99 -13.66 8.82 -17.01
C PRO A 99 -15.10 9.37 -16.99
N THR A 100 -15.72 9.50 -18.16
CA THR A 100 -17.15 9.80 -18.31
C THR A 100 -17.93 8.52 -18.49
N VAL A 101 -19.22 8.53 -18.14
CA VAL A 101 -20.11 7.39 -18.40
C VAL A 101 -20.12 7.03 -19.90
N ARG A 102 -20.03 8.00 -20.81
CA ARG A 102 -20.00 7.73 -22.27
C ARG A 102 -18.69 7.07 -22.71
N GLY A 103 -17.55 7.51 -22.20
CA GLY A 103 -16.24 6.93 -22.50
C GLY A 103 -16.13 5.49 -22.01
N ILE A 104 -16.41 5.23 -20.72
CA ILE A 104 -16.29 3.89 -20.15
C ILE A 104 -17.28 2.88 -20.75
N LEU A 105 -18.52 3.29 -21.06
CA LEU A 105 -19.46 2.43 -21.79
C LEU A 105 -18.97 2.11 -23.21
N ARG A 106 -18.39 3.09 -23.93
CA ARG A 106 -17.79 2.86 -25.27
C ARG A 106 -16.53 1.99 -25.21
N HIS A 107 -15.82 2.00 -24.09
CA HIS A 107 -14.73 1.07 -23.77
C HIS A 107 -15.24 -0.35 -23.36
N GLY A 108 -16.56 -0.58 -23.39
CA GLY A 108 -17.16 -1.89 -23.12
C GLY A 108 -17.40 -2.22 -21.65
N LEU A 109 -17.36 -1.24 -20.74
CA LEU A 109 -17.86 -1.44 -19.38
C LEU A 109 -19.38 -1.60 -19.41
N THR A 110 -19.90 -2.67 -18.83
CA THR A 110 -21.35 -2.89 -18.73
C THR A 110 -21.94 -2.19 -17.48
N PRO A 111 -23.19 -1.71 -17.53
CA PRO A 111 -23.88 -1.15 -16.36
C PRO A 111 -23.96 -2.13 -15.18
N GLU A 112 -24.17 -3.42 -15.46
CA GLU A 112 -24.24 -4.46 -14.43
C GLU A 112 -22.85 -4.80 -13.86
N GLY A 113 -21.78 -4.82 -14.67
CA GLY A 113 -20.41 -4.96 -14.18
C GLY A 113 -20.00 -3.81 -13.25
N LEU A 114 -20.36 -2.58 -13.62
CA LEU A 114 -20.18 -1.40 -12.76
C LEU A 114 -21.04 -1.48 -11.48
N ARG A 115 -22.29 -1.94 -11.57
CA ARG A 115 -23.17 -2.14 -10.42
C ARG A 115 -22.62 -3.18 -9.44
N GLN A 116 -22.14 -4.32 -9.93
CA GLN A 116 -21.53 -5.37 -9.10
C GLN A 116 -20.25 -4.88 -8.42
N PHE A 117 -19.42 -4.09 -9.13
CA PHE A 117 -18.28 -3.42 -8.51
C PHE A 117 -18.71 -2.46 -7.39
N ILE A 118 -19.70 -1.59 -7.62
CA ILE A 118 -20.20 -0.63 -6.61
C ILE A 118 -20.78 -1.37 -5.39
N LEU A 119 -21.56 -2.43 -5.59
CA LEU A 119 -22.13 -3.24 -4.51
C LEU A 119 -21.07 -4.00 -3.72
N ALA A 120 -20.03 -4.52 -4.38
CA ALA A 120 -18.91 -5.20 -3.71
C ALA A 120 -17.96 -4.23 -3.00
N GLN A 121 -17.85 -2.98 -3.47
CA GLN A 121 -17.02 -1.94 -2.88
C GLN A 121 -17.69 -1.26 -1.68
N GLY A 122 -19.01 -1.07 -1.73
CA GLY A 122 -19.81 -0.44 -0.68
C GLY A 122 -19.52 1.06 -0.48
N SER A 123 -20.30 1.68 0.40
CA SER A 123 -20.03 3.03 0.91
C SER A 123 -18.99 2.97 2.03
N SER A 124 -17.82 3.59 1.82
CA SER A 124 -16.77 3.73 2.83
C SER A 124 -16.55 5.20 3.16
N LYS A 125 -16.28 5.53 4.43
CA LYS A 125 -15.83 6.88 4.83
C LYS A 125 -14.32 7.11 4.59
N SER A 126 -13.56 6.06 4.28
CA SER A 126 -12.12 6.17 3.95
C SER A 126 -11.92 6.48 2.46
N THR A 127 -11.00 7.39 2.16
CA THR A 127 -10.66 7.81 0.79
C THR A 127 -9.81 6.76 0.08
N GLY A 128 -10.47 5.80 -0.57
CA GLY A 128 -9.82 4.76 -1.36
C GLY A 128 -9.32 5.26 -2.72
N THR A 129 -8.05 5.00 -3.01
CA THR A 129 -7.50 5.02 -4.38
C THR A 129 -7.50 3.60 -4.95
N MET A 130 -7.98 3.41 -6.18
CA MET A 130 -8.04 2.09 -6.83
C MET A 130 -7.57 2.08 -8.29
N GLU A 131 -7.18 0.89 -8.75
CA GLU A 131 -6.92 0.61 -10.16
C GLU A 131 -8.20 0.27 -10.92
N TRP A 132 -8.21 0.62 -12.21
CA TRP A 132 -9.27 0.23 -13.15
C TRP A 132 -9.42 -1.29 -13.27
N ASP A 133 -8.34 -2.05 -13.10
CA ASP A 133 -8.31 -3.51 -13.20
C ASP A 133 -9.37 -4.20 -12.33
N LYS A 134 -9.69 -3.65 -11.16
CA LYS A 134 -10.75 -4.19 -10.28
C LYS A 134 -12.13 -4.06 -10.93
N ILE A 135 -12.42 -2.91 -11.55
CA ILE A 135 -13.69 -2.66 -12.27
C ILE A 135 -13.78 -3.58 -13.48
N TRP A 136 -12.68 -3.73 -14.23
CA TRP A 136 -12.61 -4.62 -15.39
C TRP A 136 -12.74 -6.11 -15.02
N ALA A 137 -12.18 -6.53 -13.89
CA ALA A 137 -12.36 -7.89 -13.36
C ALA A 137 -13.80 -8.21 -12.94
N PHE A 138 -14.61 -7.21 -12.54
CA PHE A 138 -16.06 -7.39 -12.38
C PHE A 138 -16.78 -7.41 -13.71
N ASN A 139 -16.44 -6.51 -14.65
CA ASN A 139 -17.02 -6.49 -15.99
C ASN A 139 -16.84 -7.84 -16.73
N LYS A 140 -15.63 -8.43 -16.64
CA LYS A 140 -15.29 -9.74 -17.21
C LYS A 140 -16.25 -10.86 -16.78
N LYS A 141 -16.69 -10.86 -15.51
CA LYS A 141 -17.62 -11.87 -14.97
C LYS A 141 -19.02 -11.76 -15.58
N VAL A 142 -19.40 -10.56 -16.01
CA VAL A 142 -20.68 -10.30 -16.68
C VAL A 142 -20.61 -10.65 -18.16
N ILE A 143 -19.48 -10.39 -18.84
CA ILE A 143 -19.36 -10.59 -20.30
C ILE A 143 -18.86 -11.98 -20.74
N ASP A 144 -17.96 -12.67 -20.01
CA ASP A 144 -17.48 -14.02 -20.40
C ASP A 144 -18.57 -15.09 -20.59
N PRO A 145 -19.68 -15.14 -19.79
CA PRO A 145 -20.72 -16.13 -20.03
C PRO A 145 -21.62 -15.82 -21.24
N VAL A 146 -21.68 -14.57 -21.72
CA VAL A 146 -22.63 -14.12 -22.75
C VAL A 146 -21.99 -13.66 -24.07
N ALA A 147 -20.67 -13.50 -24.12
CA ALA A 147 -19.98 -13.02 -25.32
C ALA A 147 -19.80 -14.13 -26.38
N PRO A 148 -20.35 -13.97 -27.61
CA PRO A 148 -20.09 -14.90 -28.72
C PRO A 148 -18.61 -14.90 -29.14
N ARG A 149 -18.09 -16.07 -29.52
CA ARG A 149 -16.66 -16.35 -29.68
C ARG A 149 -16.24 -16.51 -31.14
N TYR A 150 -15.70 -15.45 -31.72
CA TYR A 150 -15.22 -15.40 -33.10
C TYR A 150 -13.70 -15.64 -33.20
N THR A 151 -13.24 -16.03 -34.38
CA THR A 151 -11.83 -16.20 -34.72
C THR A 151 -11.29 -14.89 -35.31
N GLY A 152 -10.06 -14.51 -34.95
CA GLY A 152 -9.31 -13.44 -35.61
C GLY A 152 -7.80 -13.70 -35.54
N LEU A 153 -7.10 -13.47 -36.65
CA LEU A 153 -5.65 -13.64 -36.81
C LEU A 153 -4.98 -12.28 -37.08
N ASN A 154 -3.94 -11.93 -36.32
CA ASN A 154 -3.21 -10.65 -36.43
C ASN A 154 -2.30 -10.66 -37.67
N LEU A 155 -2.39 -9.63 -38.50
CA LEU A 155 -1.60 -9.48 -39.72
C LEU A 155 -0.16 -9.01 -39.48
N GLN A 156 0.14 -8.39 -38.34
CA GLN A 156 1.43 -7.75 -38.06
C GLN A 156 2.61 -8.74 -38.03
N GLY A 157 2.38 -9.99 -37.63
CA GLY A 157 3.39 -11.06 -37.69
C GLY A 157 3.42 -11.82 -39.03
N GLY A 158 2.44 -11.59 -39.91
CA GLY A 158 2.15 -12.44 -41.07
C GLY A 158 1.35 -13.69 -40.72
N LEU A 159 0.75 -14.27 -41.76
CA LEU A 159 -0.04 -15.51 -41.68
C LEU A 159 0.68 -16.63 -42.43
N VAL A 160 0.62 -17.84 -41.87
CA VAL A 160 1.26 -19.05 -42.42
C VAL A 160 0.17 -19.98 -42.97
N PRO A 161 0.19 -20.32 -44.28
CA PRO A 161 -0.69 -21.34 -44.84
C PRO A 161 -0.32 -22.75 -44.37
N VAL A 162 -1.31 -23.47 -43.87
CA VAL A 162 -1.28 -24.88 -43.48
C VAL A 162 -2.07 -25.68 -44.51
N ARG A 163 -1.42 -26.59 -45.25
CA ARG A 163 -2.03 -27.50 -46.21
C ARG A 163 -2.50 -28.75 -45.47
N VAL A 164 -3.77 -29.12 -45.61
CA VAL A 164 -4.39 -30.19 -44.81
C VAL A 164 -4.65 -31.42 -45.68
N LYS A 165 -3.72 -32.37 -45.67
CA LYS A 165 -3.88 -33.68 -46.33
C LYS A 165 -5.06 -34.43 -45.69
N GLY A 166 -5.93 -34.96 -46.55
CA GLY A 166 -7.21 -35.56 -46.17
C GLY A 166 -8.42 -34.64 -46.36
N GLN A 167 -8.23 -33.32 -46.48
CA GLN A 167 -9.30 -32.37 -46.81
C GLN A 167 -9.21 -31.99 -48.30
N GLU A 168 -9.80 -32.79 -49.20
CA GLU A 168 -9.74 -32.53 -50.65
C GLU A 168 -10.68 -31.42 -51.13
N LYS A 169 -11.73 -31.12 -50.37
CA LYS A 169 -12.80 -30.17 -50.73
C LYS A 169 -13.14 -29.27 -49.56
N GLU A 170 -13.71 -28.11 -49.88
CA GLU A 170 -14.32 -27.21 -48.90
C GLU A 170 -15.61 -27.82 -48.33
N GLU A 171 -15.82 -27.67 -47.02
CA GLU A 171 -16.97 -28.21 -46.28
C GLU A 171 -17.43 -27.24 -45.19
N THR A 172 -18.74 -27.13 -44.96
CA THR A 172 -19.30 -26.32 -43.87
C THR A 172 -19.65 -27.14 -42.63
N LYS A 173 -19.20 -26.70 -41.47
CA LYS A 173 -19.50 -27.29 -40.16
C LYS A 173 -20.16 -26.26 -39.25
N GLN A 174 -21.31 -26.57 -38.65
CA GLN A 174 -21.90 -25.73 -37.61
C GLN A 174 -21.21 -25.93 -36.27
N THR A 175 -21.04 -24.83 -35.52
CA THR A 175 -20.33 -24.82 -34.24
C THR A 175 -20.94 -23.77 -33.31
N LEU A 176 -21.09 -24.05 -32.02
CA LEU A 176 -21.67 -23.08 -31.08
C LEU A 176 -20.86 -21.77 -31.04
N LEU A 177 -21.54 -20.63 -31.07
CA LEU A 177 -20.93 -19.31 -30.81
C LEU A 177 -20.37 -19.24 -29.40
N HIS A 178 -20.98 -19.95 -28.44
CA HIS A 178 -20.49 -20.04 -27.08
C HIS A 178 -20.40 -21.50 -26.59
N PRO A 179 -19.19 -22.05 -26.28
CA PRO A 179 -19.02 -23.47 -25.95
C PRO A 179 -19.72 -24.00 -24.69
N LYS A 180 -20.36 -23.11 -23.91
CA LYS A 180 -21.10 -23.47 -22.68
C LYS A 180 -22.57 -23.06 -22.71
N ASP A 181 -23.00 -22.32 -23.73
CA ASP A 181 -24.38 -21.81 -23.82
C ASP A 181 -24.88 -21.86 -25.28
N PRO A 182 -25.66 -22.90 -25.63
CA PRO A 182 -26.27 -23.01 -26.96
C PRO A 182 -27.29 -21.90 -27.28
N ALA A 183 -27.84 -21.19 -26.28
CA ALA A 183 -28.87 -20.17 -26.51
C ALA A 183 -28.31 -18.90 -27.20
N ILE A 184 -26.98 -18.72 -27.19
CA ILE A 184 -26.28 -17.65 -27.91
C ILE A 184 -26.21 -17.94 -29.43
N GLY A 185 -26.50 -19.18 -29.84
CA GLY A 185 -26.60 -19.61 -31.25
C GLY A 185 -25.33 -20.26 -31.80
N GLU A 186 -25.31 -20.45 -33.12
CA GLU A 186 -24.26 -21.16 -33.86
C GLU A 186 -23.57 -20.27 -34.89
N LYS A 187 -22.35 -20.65 -35.29
CA LYS A 187 -21.61 -20.10 -36.42
C LYS A 187 -21.14 -21.21 -37.36
N THR A 188 -21.29 -20.95 -38.65
CA THR A 188 -20.71 -21.79 -39.70
C THR A 188 -19.19 -21.57 -39.74
N ILE A 189 -18.40 -22.64 -39.71
CA ILE A 189 -16.98 -22.59 -40.13
C ILE A 189 -16.80 -23.34 -41.45
N VAL A 190 -15.81 -22.92 -42.23
CA VAL A 190 -15.43 -23.59 -43.49
C VAL A 190 -14.15 -24.38 -43.25
N LEU A 191 -14.20 -25.69 -43.42
CA LEU A 191 -13.03 -26.56 -43.49
C LEU A 191 -12.51 -26.50 -44.94
N ALA A 192 -11.20 -26.36 -45.15
CA ALA A 192 -10.64 -26.15 -46.49
C ALA A 192 -9.26 -26.82 -46.68
N PRO A 193 -8.85 -27.15 -47.92
CA PRO A 193 -7.54 -27.77 -48.20
C PRO A 193 -6.32 -26.96 -47.74
N THR A 194 -6.45 -25.63 -47.67
CA THR A 194 -5.45 -24.74 -47.04
C THR A 194 -6.16 -23.79 -46.08
N VAL A 195 -5.56 -23.58 -44.90
CA VAL A 195 -6.01 -22.62 -43.90
C VAL A 195 -4.85 -21.80 -43.35
N PHE A 196 -5.11 -20.58 -42.90
CA PHE A 196 -4.11 -19.71 -42.29
C PHE A 196 -4.08 -19.84 -40.76
N VAL A 197 -2.88 -19.81 -40.19
CA VAL A 197 -2.59 -19.57 -38.77
C VAL A 197 -1.66 -18.36 -38.62
N GLU A 198 -1.51 -17.82 -37.41
CA GLU A 198 -0.52 -16.76 -37.16
C GLU A 198 0.91 -17.30 -37.16
N GLN A 199 1.88 -16.48 -37.60
CA GLN A 199 3.31 -16.82 -37.60
C GLN A 199 3.80 -17.40 -36.26
N ALA A 200 3.46 -16.73 -35.14
CA ALA A 200 3.92 -17.11 -33.81
C ALA A 200 3.24 -18.37 -33.25
N ASP A 201 2.07 -18.75 -33.79
CA ASP A 201 1.45 -20.04 -33.49
C ASP A 201 2.17 -21.15 -34.27
N ALA A 202 2.48 -20.92 -35.55
CA ALA A 202 3.25 -21.86 -36.38
C ALA A 202 4.68 -22.08 -35.85
N GLU A 203 5.31 -21.04 -35.28
CA GLU A 203 6.63 -21.14 -34.62
C GLU A 203 6.62 -22.08 -33.40
N CYS A 204 5.45 -22.38 -32.83
CA CYS A 204 5.29 -23.34 -31.75
C CYS A 204 5.01 -24.78 -32.25
N PHE A 205 5.02 -25.04 -33.57
CA PHE A 205 4.78 -26.37 -34.13
C PHE A 205 6.06 -27.22 -34.16
N VAL A 206 5.88 -28.52 -33.96
CA VAL A 206 6.91 -29.56 -34.03
C VAL A 206 6.44 -30.62 -35.03
N GLU A 207 7.34 -31.10 -35.89
CA GLU A 207 7.01 -32.17 -36.84
C GLU A 207 6.74 -33.50 -36.10
N GLY A 208 5.62 -34.14 -36.42
CA GLY A 208 5.15 -35.37 -35.80
C GLY A 208 4.07 -35.19 -34.73
N ASP A 209 3.93 -34.00 -34.14
CA ASP A 209 2.99 -33.70 -33.04
C ASP A 209 1.57 -33.40 -33.51
N ASN A 210 0.60 -33.60 -32.61
CA ASN A 210 -0.81 -33.22 -32.79
C ASN A 210 -1.06 -31.79 -32.28
N VAL A 211 -1.62 -30.94 -33.13
CA VAL A 211 -2.08 -29.59 -32.82
C VAL A 211 -3.60 -29.53 -32.91
N THR A 212 -4.26 -28.99 -31.89
CA THR A 212 -5.71 -28.78 -31.92
C THR A 212 -6.06 -27.48 -32.64
N PHE A 213 -6.65 -27.63 -33.82
CA PHE A 213 -7.27 -26.53 -34.56
C PHE A 213 -8.67 -26.32 -33.98
N VAL A 214 -8.90 -25.19 -33.29
CA VAL A 214 -10.12 -24.96 -32.50
C VAL A 214 -11.37 -25.13 -33.39
N ASN A 215 -12.38 -25.81 -32.86
CA ASN A 215 -13.61 -26.25 -33.53
C ASN A 215 -13.44 -27.24 -34.72
N TRP A 216 -12.23 -27.48 -35.25
CA TRP A 216 -11.98 -28.51 -36.26
C TRP A 216 -11.76 -29.88 -35.60
N GLY A 217 -10.66 -30.03 -34.85
CA GLY A 217 -10.16 -31.27 -34.27
C GLY A 217 -8.64 -31.25 -34.09
N ASN A 218 -8.03 -32.42 -33.92
CA ASN A 218 -6.57 -32.58 -33.93
C ASN A 218 -6.06 -32.80 -35.37
N LEU A 219 -5.04 -32.02 -35.75
CA LEU A 219 -4.28 -32.18 -36.99
C LEU A 219 -2.83 -32.52 -36.62
N ARG A 220 -2.26 -33.52 -37.26
CA ARG A 220 -0.86 -33.92 -37.06
C ARG A 220 0.04 -33.11 -37.99
N ILE A 221 1.07 -32.47 -37.47
CA ILE A 221 2.02 -31.71 -38.28
C ILE A 221 2.95 -32.69 -38.99
N SER A 222 2.90 -32.75 -40.32
CA SER A 222 3.70 -33.70 -41.13
C SER A 222 5.00 -33.10 -41.63
N LYS A 223 5.05 -31.79 -41.91
CA LYS A 223 6.25 -31.06 -42.33
C LYS A 223 6.12 -29.54 -42.13
N ILE A 224 7.22 -28.85 -41.82
CA ILE A 224 7.29 -27.39 -41.65
C ILE A 224 8.33 -26.83 -42.63
N HIS A 225 7.90 -26.01 -43.59
CA HIS A 225 8.78 -25.39 -44.59
C HIS A 225 9.25 -24.02 -44.10
N LYS A 226 10.58 -23.83 -44.02
CA LYS A 226 11.21 -22.61 -43.51
C LYS A 226 12.15 -21.97 -44.54
N MET A 227 12.13 -20.64 -44.61
CA MET A 227 13.05 -19.82 -45.40
C MET A 227 13.55 -18.66 -44.53
N ASP A 228 14.86 -18.42 -44.51
CA ASP A 228 15.53 -17.38 -43.71
C ASP A 228 15.10 -17.31 -42.24
N GLY A 229 14.84 -18.48 -41.63
CA GLY A 229 14.39 -18.65 -40.25
C GLY A 229 12.88 -18.51 -40.02
N ARG A 230 12.15 -17.90 -40.96
CA ARG A 230 10.68 -17.77 -40.94
C ARG A 230 10.02 -19.06 -41.46
N ILE A 231 8.83 -19.40 -40.95
CA ILE A 231 8.00 -20.48 -41.53
C ILE A 231 7.17 -19.88 -42.66
N GLU A 232 7.25 -20.46 -43.86
CA GLU A 232 6.45 -20.05 -45.03
C GLU A 232 5.19 -20.89 -45.23
N SER A 233 5.25 -22.20 -44.96
CA SER A 233 4.06 -23.07 -45.01
C SER A 233 4.25 -24.33 -44.16
N VAL A 234 3.15 -24.97 -43.81
CA VAL A 234 3.11 -26.21 -43.03
C VAL A 234 2.25 -27.24 -43.75
N ASP A 235 2.68 -28.49 -43.82
CA ASP A 235 1.85 -29.60 -44.28
C ASP A 235 1.37 -30.40 -43.07
N ALA A 236 0.05 -30.55 -42.92
CA ALA A 236 -0.59 -31.28 -41.83
C ALA A 236 -1.50 -32.40 -42.36
N GLU A 237 -1.80 -33.38 -41.52
CA GLU A 237 -2.65 -34.54 -41.80
C GLU A 237 -3.81 -34.58 -40.79
N LEU A 238 -5.03 -34.89 -41.24
CA LEU A 238 -6.18 -35.02 -40.35
C LEU A 238 -6.00 -36.18 -39.36
N ASN A 239 -6.11 -35.90 -38.05
CA ASN A 239 -6.03 -36.90 -36.98
C ASN A 239 -7.23 -36.77 -36.04
N LEU A 240 -8.44 -36.85 -36.61
CA LEU A 240 -9.70 -36.56 -35.93
C LEU A 240 -10.16 -37.65 -34.96
N GLU A 241 -9.49 -38.81 -34.96
CA GLU A 241 -9.71 -39.91 -34.00
C GLU A 241 -9.06 -39.62 -32.63
N ASP A 242 -7.99 -38.83 -32.58
CA ASP A 242 -7.39 -38.39 -31.31
C ASP A 242 -8.18 -37.22 -30.70
N ALA A 243 -8.94 -37.53 -29.66
CA ALA A 243 -9.71 -36.56 -28.88
C ALA A 243 -8.99 -36.03 -27.61
N ASP A 244 -7.69 -36.29 -27.39
CA ASP A 244 -6.94 -35.67 -26.27
C ASP A 244 -6.62 -34.20 -26.56
N TYR A 245 -7.63 -33.35 -26.38
CA TYR A 245 -7.47 -31.89 -26.43
C TYR A 245 -6.89 -31.31 -25.12
N LYS A 246 -6.23 -32.07 -24.25
CA LYS A 246 -5.66 -31.57 -22.98
C LYS A 246 -4.14 -31.37 -23.05
N LYS A 247 -3.43 -32.19 -23.82
CA LYS A 247 -1.96 -32.15 -23.94
C LYS A 247 -1.45 -31.40 -25.17
N THR A 248 -2.32 -31.12 -26.12
CA THR A 248 -2.01 -30.51 -27.42
C THR A 248 -1.88 -28.99 -27.37
N HIS A 249 -1.05 -28.43 -28.26
CA HIS A 249 -1.04 -26.99 -28.52
C HIS A 249 -2.35 -26.59 -29.24
N LYS A 250 -2.90 -25.41 -28.92
CA LYS A 250 -4.21 -24.95 -29.43
C LYS A 250 -4.08 -23.69 -30.26
N VAL A 251 -4.57 -23.74 -31.50
CA VAL A 251 -4.50 -22.63 -32.46
C VAL A 251 -5.87 -22.18 -32.98
N THR A 252 -5.93 -20.89 -33.27
CA THR A 252 -7.00 -20.22 -34.03
C THR A 252 -6.57 -20.17 -35.50
N TRP A 253 -7.53 -20.38 -36.42
CA TRP A 253 -7.25 -20.54 -37.85
C TRP A 253 -8.42 -20.03 -38.70
N LEU A 254 -8.17 -19.66 -39.96
CA LEU A 254 -9.19 -19.22 -40.92
C LEU A 254 -8.97 -19.89 -42.28
N ALA A 255 -10.03 -20.21 -43.02
CA ALA A 255 -9.92 -20.78 -44.36
C ALA A 255 -9.27 -19.80 -45.37
N ASP A 256 -8.51 -20.33 -46.34
CA ASP A 256 -7.90 -19.53 -47.41
C ASP A 256 -8.98 -19.06 -48.42
N PRO A 257 -9.27 -17.74 -48.52
CA PRO A 257 -10.32 -17.23 -49.39
C PRO A 257 -10.01 -17.37 -50.88
N SER A 258 -8.76 -17.66 -51.27
CA SER A 258 -8.40 -17.92 -52.67
C SER A 258 -8.83 -19.32 -53.15
N ILE A 259 -9.08 -20.24 -52.21
CA ILE A 259 -9.48 -21.62 -52.49
C ILE A 259 -11.00 -21.79 -52.36
N VAL A 260 -11.62 -21.18 -51.34
CA VAL A 260 -13.07 -21.30 -51.05
C VAL A 260 -13.93 -20.65 -52.14
N LYS A 261 -14.65 -21.45 -52.92
CA LYS A 261 -15.37 -21.01 -54.14
C LYS A 261 -16.83 -21.48 -54.24
N CYS A 262 -17.21 -22.54 -53.54
CA CYS A 262 -18.51 -23.20 -53.63
C CYS A 262 -19.45 -22.92 -52.43
N VAL A 263 -18.93 -22.52 -51.26
CA VAL A 263 -19.77 -22.14 -50.09
C VAL A 263 -20.54 -20.81 -50.29
N GLY A 264 -20.30 -20.11 -51.42
CA GLY A 264 -20.92 -18.83 -51.74
C GLY A 264 -20.21 -17.63 -51.13
N LYS A 265 -20.42 -16.46 -51.76
CA LYS A 265 -19.68 -15.21 -51.50
C LYS A 265 -19.68 -14.77 -50.03
N ASP A 266 -20.74 -15.11 -49.31
CA ASP A 266 -21.00 -14.73 -47.93
C ASP A 266 -20.17 -15.48 -46.88
N LEU A 267 -19.50 -16.57 -47.28
CA LEU A 267 -18.61 -17.38 -46.43
C LEU A 267 -17.19 -17.51 -47.00
N SER A 268 -16.95 -17.12 -48.27
CA SER A 268 -15.60 -17.06 -48.85
C SER A 268 -14.84 -15.76 -48.54
N GLN A 269 -15.52 -14.69 -48.12
CA GLN A 269 -14.87 -13.41 -47.79
C GLN A 269 -14.62 -13.27 -46.27
N LEU A 270 -13.36 -13.27 -45.85
CA LEU A 270 -12.95 -12.98 -44.47
C LEU A 270 -13.21 -11.51 -44.12
N THR A 271 -13.55 -11.21 -42.86
CA THR A 271 -13.84 -9.84 -42.41
C THR A 271 -12.55 -9.13 -42.00
N PRO A 272 -12.16 -7.99 -42.60
CA PRO A 272 -11.07 -7.15 -42.09
C PRO A 272 -11.49 -6.44 -40.79
N LEU A 273 -10.62 -6.45 -39.79
CA LEU A 273 -10.84 -5.81 -38.50
C LEU A 273 -9.68 -4.87 -38.16
N SER A 274 -9.98 -3.74 -37.53
CA SER A 274 -9.00 -2.87 -36.88
C SER A 274 -9.29 -2.83 -35.38
N CYS A 275 -8.43 -3.51 -34.63
CA CYS A 275 -8.52 -3.69 -33.18
C CYS A 275 -7.77 -2.57 -32.46
N LEU A 276 -8.50 -1.73 -31.73
CA LEU A 276 -7.97 -0.63 -30.93
C LEU A 276 -7.78 -1.07 -29.47
N THR A 277 -6.60 -0.82 -28.91
CA THR A 277 -6.33 -0.95 -27.47
C THR A 277 -6.05 0.43 -26.88
N TYR A 278 -6.80 0.83 -25.86
CA TYR A 278 -6.67 2.14 -25.21
C TYR A 278 -5.93 2.02 -23.88
N GLY A 279 -4.86 2.80 -23.73
CA GLY A 279 -4.12 2.97 -22.47
C GLY A 279 -4.52 4.25 -21.73
N ASN A 280 -3.99 4.42 -20.53
CA ASN A 280 -4.26 5.58 -19.68
C ASN A 280 -3.85 6.91 -20.34
N LEU A 281 -4.63 7.98 -20.16
CA LEU A 281 -4.29 9.34 -20.66
C LEU A 281 -3.06 9.95 -19.97
N ILE A 282 -2.81 9.53 -18.73
CA ILE A 282 -1.71 10.01 -17.89
C ILE A 282 -0.73 8.86 -17.68
N SER A 283 0.57 9.14 -17.73
CA SER A 283 1.64 8.16 -17.48
C SER A 283 1.94 7.93 -16.00
N LYS A 284 1.59 8.90 -15.13
CA LYS A 284 1.77 8.84 -13.68
C LYS A 284 0.50 8.33 -12.96
N PRO A 285 0.60 7.39 -11.98
CA PRO A 285 -0.58 6.85 -11.27
C PRO A 285 -1.35 7.90 -10.46
N LEU A 286 -0.63 8.81 -9.80
CA LEU A 286 -1.20 9.93 -9.03
C LEU A 286 -0.40 11.20 -9.29
N ILE A 287 -1.10 12.30 -9.56
CA ILE A 287 -0.50 13.63 -9.76
C ILE A 287 -0.67 14.43 -8.46
N GLY A 288 0.41 14.99 -7.95
CA GLY A 288 0.45 15.82 -6.75
C GLY A 288 -0.31 17.14 -6.91
N LYS A 289 -0.58 17.82 -5.80
CA LYS A 289 -1.34 19.09 -5.79
C LYS A 289 -0.62 20.22 -6.54
N GLU A 290 0.69 20.32 -6.36
CA GLU A 290 1.54 21.33 -7.01
C GLU A 290 2.08 20.90 -8.39
N GLU A 291 1.77 19.66 -8.82
CA GLU A 291 2.24 19.12 -10.09
C GLU A 291 1.30 19.49 -11.24
N LYS A 292 1.89 20.00 -12.33
CA LYS A 292 1.20 20.18 -13.61
C LYS A 292 0.87 18.80 -14.18
N PHE A 293 -0.35 18.64 -14.68
CA PHE A 293 -0.77 17.36 -15.28
C PHE A 293 -0.34 17.25 -16.75
N GLU A 294 -0.06 18.39 -17.35
CA GLU A 294 0.38 18.59 -18.71
C GLU A 294 1.73 17.90 -18.99
N ASP A 295 2.58 17.79 -17.96
CA ASP A 295 3.90 17.16 -18.03
C ASP A 295 3.83 15.60 -18.02
N PHE A 296 2.68 15.02 -17.66
CA PHE A 296 2.48 13.56 -17.51
C PHE A 296 1.53 12.96 -18.57
N ILE A 297 1.37 13.60 -19.72
CA ILE A 297 0.48 13.13 -20.79
C ILE A 297 1.07 11.91 -21.50
N ASN A 298 0.33 10.79 -21.51
CA ASN A 298 0.67 9.63 -22.31
C ASN A 298 0.21 9.82 -23.77
N ARG A 299 1.15 10.19 -24.65
CA ARG A 299 0.89 10.47 -26.07
C ARG A 299 0.68 9.22 -26.93
N ASP A 300 1.05 8.06 -26.41
CA ASP A 300 1.00 6.75 -27.08
C ASP A 300 -0.05 5.83 -26.41
N SER A 301 -1.12 6.46 -25.89
CA SER A 301 -2.25 5.83 -25.20
C SER A 301 -3.28 5.16 -26.12
N VAL A 302 -2.97 4.96 -27.40
CA VAL A 302 -3.81 4.21 -28.36
C VAL A 302 -2.92 3.35 -29.26
N LEU A 303 -3.14 2.04 -29.24
CA LEU A 303 -2.53 1.07 -30.15
C LEU A 303 -3.59 0.59 -31.15
N MET A 304 -3.22 0.45 -32.43
CA MET A 304 -4.04 -0.15 -33.48
C MET A 304 -3.35 -1.40 -34.03
N GLU A 305 -4.10 -2.49 -34.13
CA GLU A 305 -3.67 -3.76 -34.72
C GLU A 305 -4.69 -4.19 -35.79
N ASN A 306 -4.22 -4.68 -36.94
CA ASN A 306 -5.11 -5.15 -38.01
C ASN A 306 -5.19 -6.68 -38.01
N TYR A 307 -6.41 -7.19 -38.13
CA TYR A 307 -6.72 -8.62 -38.11
C TYR A 307 -7.56 -9.00 -39.33
N LEU A 308 -7.48 -10.26 -39.75
CA LEU A 308 -8.56 -10.91 -40.51
C LEU A 308 -9.37 -11.78 -39.53
N GLY A 309 -10.69 -11.84 -39.69
CA GLY A 309 -11.58 -12.63 -38.83
C GLY A 309 -12.69 -13.36 -39.58
N ASP A 310 -13.47 -14.15 -38.83
CA ASP A 310 -14.60 -14.93 -39.36
C ASP A 310 -15.50 -14.08 -40.30
N PRO A 311 -15.98 -14.64 -41.43
CA PRO A 311 -16.92 -13.95 -42.34
C PRO A 311 -18.21 -13.43 -41.67
N GLN A 312 -18.60 -13.99 -40.52
CA GLN A 312 -19.80 -13.59 -39.78
C GLN A 312 -19.60 -12.34 -38.91
N LEU A 313 -18.37 -11.86 -38.72
CA LEU A 313 -18.11 -10.59 -38.01
C LEU A 313 -18.66 -9.38 -38.76
N ARG A 314 -18.94 -9.48 -40.07
CA ARG A 314 -19.64 -8.44 -40.83
C ARG A 314 -21.10 -8.21 -40.40
N ASN A 315 -21.67 -9.10 -39.60
CA ASN A 315 -23.04 -8.99 -39.09
C ASN A 315 -23.12 -8.26 -37.73
N LEU A 316 -21.99 -7.86 -37.14
CA LEU A 316 -21.96 -7.13 -35.88
C LEU A 316 -22.60 -5.75 -36.00
N LYS A 317 -23.18 -5.27 -34.90
CA LYS A 317 -23.75 -3.94 -34.72
C LYS A 317 -22.91 -3.13 -33.74
N LYS A 318 -22.99 -1.80 -33.82
CA LYS A 318 -22.31 -0.92 -32.85
C LYS A 318 -22.85 -1.21 -31.44
N GLY A 319 -21.94 -1.53 -30.52
CA GLY A 319 -22.25 -1.90 -29.13
C GLY A 319 -22.19 -3.40 -28.83
N ASP A 320 -22.13 -4.27 -29.85
CA ASP A 320 -22.03 -5.72 -29.63
C ASP A 320 -20.69 -6.06 -28.95
N ILE A 321 -20.76 -6.83 -27.85
CA ILE A 321 -19.59 -7.34 -27.12
C ILE A 321 -19.31 -8.77 -27.54
N ILE A 322 -18.08 -9.04 -27.99
CA ILE A 322 -17.63 -10.35 -28.46
C ILE A 322 -16.36 -10.80 -27.73
N GLN A 323 -15.99 -12.06 -27.92
CA GLN A 323 -14.63 -12.55 -27.65
C GLN A 323 -13.95 -12.94 -28.96
N LEU A 324 -12.78 -12.38 -29.25
CA LEU A 324 -11.86 -12.96 -30.22
C LEU A 324 -11.06 -14.06 -29.50
N GLN A 325 -11.24 -15.30 -29.94
CA GLN A 325 -10.65 -16.48 -29.31
C GLN A 325 -9.12 -16.31 -29.18
N ARG A 326 -8.58 -16.63 -27.99
CA ARG A 326 -7.16 -16.46 -27.61
C ARG A 326 -6.63 -15.00 -27.60
N LYS A 327 -7.44 -13.99 -27.97
CA LYS A 327 -7.03 -12.56 -28.06
C LYS A 327 -7.70 -11.64 -27.04
N GLY A 328 -8.91 -11.98 -26.57
CA GLY A 328 -9.61 -11.26 -25.50
C GLY A 328 -11.02 -10.80 -25.88
N PHE A 329 -11.59 -9.91 -25.07
CA PHE A 329 -12.92 -9.34 -25.28
C PHE A 329 -12.84 -8.03 -26.06
N PHE A 330 -13.84 -7.77 -26.89
CA PHE A 330 -13.91 -6.58 -27.73
C PHE A 330 -15.36 -6.07 -27.81
N ILE A 331 -15.54 -4.75 -27.91
CA ILE A 331 -16.82 -4.11 -28.25
C ILE A 331 -16.73 -3.51 -29.66
N CYS A 332 -17.77 -3.69 -30.47
CA CYS A 332 -17.86 -3.10 -31.80
C CYS A 332 -18.14 -1.60 -31.70
N ASP A 333 -17.17 -0.74 -32.06
CA ASP A 333 -17.38 0.71 -32.15
C ASP A 333 -17.84 1.13 -33.54
N GLN A 334 -17.38 0.47 -34.60
CA GLN A 334 -17.86 0.73 -35.96
C GLN A 334 -18.08 -0.61 -36.69
N PRO A 335 -19.33 -0.98 -37.00
CA PRO A 335 -19.59 -2.13 -37.85
C PRO A 335 -19.10 -1.83 -39.28
N PRO A 336 -18.73 -2.86 -40.07
CA PRO A 336 -18.23 -2.64 -41.42
C PRO A 336 -19.33 -2.03 -42.31
N SER A 337 -18.95 -1.05 -43.13
CA SER A 337 -19.92 -0.22 -43.83
C SER A 337 -20.60 -0.93 -45.00
N THR A 338 -21.93 -1.01 -44.99
CA THR A 338 -22.74 -1.52 -46.10
C THR A 338 -22.62 -0.61 -47.34
N GLY A 339 -21.59 -0.85 -48.16
CA GLY A 339 -21.32 -0.11 -49.41
C GLY A 339 -19.85 0.27 -49.66
N LYS A 340 -18.93 0.05 -48.70
CA LYS A 340 -17.47 0.19 -48.89
C LYS A 340 -16.73 -0.84 -48.04
N GLU A 341 -15.57 -1.30 -48.51
CA GLU A 341 -14.70 -2.26 -47.82
C GLU A 341 -13.90 -1.60 -46.67
N ALA A 342 -14.62 -1.01 -45.71
CA ALA A 342 -14.04 -0.49 -44.47
C ALA A 342 -13.94 -1.60 -43.42
N PRO A 343 -12.81 -1.73 -42.69
CA PRO A 343 -12.65 -2.73 -41.64
C PRO A 343 -13.61 -2.46 -40.47
N CYS A 344 -14.05 -3.53 -39.80
CA CYS A 344 -14.81 -3.41 -38.56
C CYS A 344 -13.88 -2.89 -37.44
N VAL A 345 -14.26 -1.79 -36.78
CA VAL A 345 -13.48 -1.20 -35.68
C VAL A 345 -13.93 -1.80 -34.36
N LEU A 346 -13.04 -2.58 -33.75
CA LEU A 346 -13.24 -3.25 -32.48
C LEU A 346 -12.39 -2.59 -31.40
N ILE A 347 -12.97 -2.32 -30.23
CA ILE A 347 -12.24 -1.78 -29.06
C ILE A 347 -12.01 -2.91 -28.07
N TYR A 348 -10.76 -3.18 -27.70
CA TYR A 348 -10.39 -4.15 -26.67
C TYR A 348 -10.99 -3.75 -25.31
N ILE A 349 -11.67 -4.69 -24.67
CA ILE A 349 -12.21 -4.53 -23.30
C ILE A 349 -11.19 -5.16 -22.34
N PRO A 350 -10.60 -4.40 -21.40
CA PRO A 350 -9.67 -4.95 -20.43
C PRO A 350 -10.32 -6.01 -19.53
N ASP A 351 -9.52 -6.99 -19.10
CA ASP A 351 -10.01 -8.19 -18.41
C ASP A 351 -9.65 -8.22 -16.90
N GLY A 352 -8.93 -7.20 -16.43
CA GLY A 352 -8.52 -7.03 -15.04
C GLY A 352 -7.28 -7.80 -14.59
N ALA A 353 -6.50 -8.38 -15.51
CA ALA A 353 -5.20 -8.99 -15.20
C ALA A 353 -4.04 -8.00 -15.42
N THR A 354 -3.17 -7.84 -14.41
CA THR A 354 -1.96 -7.00 -14.44
C THR A 354 -0.81 -7.54 -15.32
N ARG A 355 -1.10 -8.48 -16.23
CA ARG A 355 -0.13 -9.02 -17.20
C ARG A 355 -0.32 -8.32 -18.55
N ALA A 356 0.77 -8.14 -19.29
CA ALA A 356 0.68 -7.69 -20.67
C ALA A 356 -0.28 -8.59 -21.47
N ARG A 357 -1.10 -7.96 -22.32
CA ARG A 357 -2.13 -8.62 -23.13
C ARG A 357 -1.54 -9.83 -23.88
N PRO A 358 -2.24 -10.99 -23.93
CA PRO A 358 -1.83 -12.11 -24.76
C PRO A 358 -1.87 -11.73 -26.25
N THR A 359 -0.74 -11.28 -26.78
CA THR A 359 -0.58 -10.94 -28.20
C THR A 359 -0.50 -12.20 -29.05
N THR A 360 0.18 -13.24 -28.57
CA THR A 360 0.34 -14.56 -29.20
C THR A 360 0.21 -15.71 -28.17
N GLY A 361 0.22 -16.96 -28.63
CA GLY A 361 -0.10 -18.15 -27.82
C GLY A 361 0.72 -18.32 -26.53
N SER A 362 0.05 -18.72 -25.45
CA SER A 362 0.72 -19.01 -24.17
C SER A 362 1.67 -20.20 -24.31
N LYS A 363 2.96 -20.02 -23.99
CA LYS A 363 3.95 -21.12 -23.96
C LYS A 363 3.45 -22.29 -23.11
N PHE A 364 3.37 -23.46 -23.73
CA PHE A 364 2.93 -24.69 -23.08
C PHE A 364 4.01 -25.17 -22.10
N LYS A 365 3.61 -25.64 -20.91
CA LYS A 365 4.55 -26.27 -19.96
C LYS A 365 4.54 -27.78 -20.15
N SER A 366 5.63 -28.33 -20.68
CA SER A 366 5.99 -29.73 -20.50
C SER A 366 6.51 -29.98 -19.07
N GLY A 367 6.49 -31.24 -18.64
CA GLY A 367 6.81 -31.66 -17.26
C GLY A 367 8.30 -31.85 -16.97
N GLU A 368 8.61 -32.14 -15.71
CA GLU A 368 9.97 -32.24 -15.17
C GLU A 368 10.69 -33.54 -15.59
N ALA A 369 11.97 -33.40 -15.97
CA ALA A 369 12.98 -34.46 -16.03
C ALA A 369 14.35 -33.85 -15.68
N ALA A 370 15.29 -34.66 -15.17
CA ALA A 370 16.40 -34.18 -14.33
C ALA A 370 17.72 -33.83 -15.06
N ASP A 371 18.59 -33.17 -14.30
CA ASP A 371 19.95 -32.67 -14.58
C ASP A 371 20.73 -33.21 -15.80
N SER A 372 21.16 -32.27 -16.65
CA SER A 372 22.53 -32.25 -17.16
C SER A 372 22.97 -30.80 -17.49
N LYS A 373 24.19 -30.44 -17.10
CA LYS A 373 24.83 -29.16 -17.51
C LYS A 373 25.41 -29.29 -18.92
N PRO A 374 25.41 -28.18 -19.68
CA PRO A 374 26.58 -27.81 -20.47
C PRO A 374 27.03 -26.36 -20.22
N ASP A 375 28.23 -26.04 -20.72
CA ASP A 375 28.96 -24.79 -20.47
C ASP A 375 28.40 -23.53 -21.17
N GLN A 376 28.92 -22.37 -20.74
CA GLN A 376 28.71 -21.07 -21.39
C GLN A 376 29.71 -20.84 -22.54
N PRO A 377 29.25 -20.62 -23.78
CA PRO A 377 29.99 -19.84 -24.76
C PRO A 377 29.82 -18.35 -24.45
N GLN A 378 30.91 -17.58 -24.54
CA GLN A 378 30.87 -16.12 -24.38
C GLN A 378 30.07 -15.46 -25.51
N GLN A 379 29.30 -14.42 -25.20
CA GLN A 379 28.81 -13.48 -26.23
C GLN A 379 29.36 -12.07 -26.04
N THR A 380 29.97 -11.61 -27.11
CA THR A 380 30.55 -10.29 -27.32
C THR A 380 29.50 -9.18 -27.39
N LYS A 381 29.88 -7.98 -26.93
CA LYS A 381 29.31 -6.65 -27.27
C LYS A 381 28.20 -6.65 -28.33
N GLU A 382 26.94 -6.55 -27.90
CA GLU A 382 25.89 -6.10 -28.83
C GLU A 382 26.13 -4.63 -29.22
N LYS A 383 25.95 -4.33 -30.50
CA LYS A 383 25.87 -2.96 -31.01
C LYS A 383 24.44 -2.46 -30.86
N SER A 384 24.26 -1.14 -30.87
CA SER A 384 22.96 -0.48 -30.85
C SER A 384 21.96 -1.07 -31.84
N SER A 385 20.86 -1.63 -31.34
CA SER A 385 19.64 -1.84 -32.12
C SER A 385 18.99 -0.49 -32.47
N PRO A 386 18.35 -0.35 -33.64
CA PRO A 386 17.92 0.95 -34.15
C PRO A 386 16.66 1.47 -33.45
N LYS A 387 16.58 2.79 -33.27
CA LYS A 387 15.35 3.49 -32.83
C LYS A 387 14.27 3.39 -33.90
N PHE A 388 13.38 2.40 -33.80
CA PHE A 388 12.13 2.41 -34.55
C PHE A 388 11.12 3.39 -33.95
N SER A 389 11.33 4.68 -34.22
CA SER A 389 10.27 5.68 -34.06
C SER A 389 9.21 5.43 -35.12
N ILE A 390 8.01 4.96 -34.72
CA ILE A 390 6.86 4.87 -35.62
C ILE A 390 6.36 6.29 -35.88
N LEU A 391 6.99 6.95 -36.86
CA LEU A 391 6.32 7.97 -37.65
C LEU A 391 5.14 7.28 -38.34
N LEU A 392 3.92 7.60 -37.90
CA LEU A 392 2.70 7.24 -38.62
C LEU A 392 2.71 7.97 -39.96
N SER A 393 3.24 7.30 -40.99
CA SER A 393 3.20 7.76 -42.37
C SER A 393 1.75 7.75 -42.86
N ASN A 394 1.35 8.78 -43.59
CA ASN A 394 0.02 8.86 -44.22
C ASN A 394 -0.06 7.99 -45.49
N VAL A 395 0.44 6.76 -45.42
CA VAL A 395 0.48 5.79 -46.52
C VAL A 395 -0.45 4.63 -46.16
N PRO A 396 -1.41 4.24 -47.02
CA PRO A 396 -2.26 3.08 -46.76
C PRO A 396 -1.39 1.81 -46.76
N TYR A 397 -1.52 1.01 -45.71
CA TYR A 397 -0.85 -0.29 -45.64
C TYR A 397 -1.67 -1.32 -46.43
N ILE A 398 -1.23 -1.63 -47.64
CA ILE A 398 -1.77 -2.72 -48.45
C ILE A 398 -1.18 -4.03 -47.94
N TYR A 399 -2.01 -4.87 -47.32
CA TYR A 399 -1.66 -6.26 -47.04
C TYR A 399 -2.11 -7.12 -48.22
N THR A 400 -1.15 -7.65 -48.99
CA THR A 400 -1.40 -8.61 -50.06
C THR A 400 -1.37 -10.04 -49.50
N VAL A 401 -2.53 -10.60 -49.22
CA VAL A 401 -2.70 -12.06 -49.06
C VAL A 401 -3.05 -12.63 -50.45
N PRO A 402 -2.59 -13.83 -50.84
CA PRO A 402 -3.03 -14.45 -52.10
C PRO A 402 -4.57 -14.48 -52.18
N GLY A 403 -5.13 -13.83 -53.21
CA GLY A 403 -6.58 -13.70 -53.40
C GLY A 403 -7.30 -12.60 -52.60
N LEU A 404 -6.61 -11.84 -51.73
CA LEU A 404 -7.24 -10.74 -50.99
C LEU A 404 -6.30 -9.51 -50.88
N VAL A 405 -6.72 -8.40 -51.48
CA VAL A 405 -6.08 -7.08 -51.35
C VAL A 405 -6.95 -6.23 -50.44
N VAL A 406 -6.43 -5.80 -49.30
CA VAL A 406 -7.16 -4.95 -48.34
C VAL A 406 -6.37 -3.68 -48.07
N GLU A 407 -6.95 -2.52 -48.38
CA GLU A 407 -6.37 -1.21 -48.07
C GLU A 407 -6.75 -0.76 -46.66
N PHE A 408 -5.82 -0.86 -45.71
CA PHE A 408 -6.03 -0.32 -44.37
C PHE A 408 -5.75 1.20 -44.35
N CYS A 409 -6.82 1.99 -44.53
CA CYS A 409 -6.77 3.44 -44.39
C CYS A 409 -6.73 3.85 -42.90
N PRO A 410 -5.79 4.72 -42.45
CA PRO A 410 -5.64 5.06 -41.03
C PRO A 410 -6.76 5.98 -40.52
N VAL A 411 -7.83 5.38 -39.99
CA VAL A 411 -9.08 6.02 -39.49
C VAL A 411 -8.87 7.16 -38.48
N TYR A 412 -7.68 7.27 -37.85
CA TYR A 412 -7.38 8.24 -36.79
C TYR A 412 -6.29 9.28 -37.13
N SER A 413 -5.79 9.37 -38.37
CA SER A 413 -4.72 10.32 -38.72
C SER A 413 -5.15 11.80 -38.75
N THR A 414 -6.44 12.09 -38.91
CA THR A 414 -6.98 13.44 -39.16
C THR A 414 -6.96 14.38 -37.95
N LEU A 415 -6.92 13.87 -36.72
CA LEU A 415 -6.96 14.70 -35.51
C LEU A 415 -5.64 15.39 -35.15
N ARG A 416 -4.49 14.96 -35.69
CA ARG A 416 -3.16 15.46 -35.28
C ARG A 416 -2.65 16.70 -36.04
N ASN A 417 -3.29 17.13 -37.13
CA ASN A 417 -2.70 18.16 -38.02
C ASN A 417 -3.68 19.10 -38.74
N GLN A 418 -4.90 19.31 -38.21
CA GLN A 418 -5.78 20.38 -38.69
C GLN A 418 -6.21 21.30 -37.55
N LYS A 419 -5.89 22.60 -37.67
CA LYS A 419 -6.67 23.63 -36.98
C LYS A 419 -8.07 23.62 -37.61
N PRO A 420 -9.17 23.53 -36.85
CA PRO A 420 -10.49 23.77 -37.41
C PRO A 420 -10.57 25.23 -37.84
N ALA A 421 -10.73 25.45 -39.15
CA ALA A 421 -11.21 26.73 -39.65
C ALA A 421 -12.69 26.86 -39.28
N ASN A 422 -13.11 28.01 -38.75
CA ASN A 422 -14.50 28.26 -38.38
C ASN A 422 -15.39 28.53 -39.60
N SER A 423 -15.68 27.48 -40.37
CA SER A 423 -16.69 27.49 -41.42
C SER A 423 -17.09 26.06 -41.81
N LEU A 424 -18.39 25.80 -41.95
CA LEU A 424 -19.01 24.54 -42.41
C LEU A 424 -18.81 23.36 -41.42
N ILE A 425 -19.84 22.74 -40.83
CA ILE A 425 -21.29 22.92 -40.96
C ILE A 425 -21.90 23.07 -39.56
N LEU A 426 -22.69 24.13 -39.38
CA LEU A 426 -23.60 24.30 -38.25
C LEU A 426 -24.92 24.83 -38.83
N SER A 427 -25.71 23.93 -39.42
CA SER A 427 -27.11 24.19 -39.74
C SER A 427 -27.95 24.01 -38.46
N ASP A 428 -29.09 24.70 -38.42
CA ASP A 428 -30.16 24.54 -37.43
C ASP A 428 -29.85 25.05 -36.00
N LEU A 429 -29.35 26.30 -35.92
CA LEU A 429 -29.58 27.19 -34.77
C LEU A 429 -30.27 28.46 -35.24
N SER A 430 -31.17 29.03 -34.42
CA SER A 430 -31.99 30.17 -34.85
C SER A 430 -31.22 31.50 -34.86
N PRO A 431 -31.60 32.48 -35.71
CA PRO A 431 -30.96 33.80 -35.73
C PRO A 431 -30.99 34.53 -34.38
N GLU A 432 -32.04 34.31 -33.58
CA GLU A 432 -32.24 34.95 -32.28
C GLU A 432 -31.25 34.44 -31.21
N GLU A 433 -30.88 33.16 -31.27
CA GLU A 433 -29.88 32.56 -30.38
C GLU A 433 -28.46 33.04 -30.72
N ALA A 434 -28.16 33.24 -32.01
CA ALA A 434 -26.90 33.82 -32.44
C ALA A 434 -26.73 35.26 -31.92
N ALA A 435 -27.77 36.09 -32.03
CA ALA A 435 -27.77 37.47 -31.53
C ALA A 435 -27.54 37.53 -30.01
N LYS A 436 -28.32 36.78 -29.22
CA LYS A 436 -28.18 36.71 -27.74
C LYS A 436 -26.81 36.21 -27.31
N ARG A 437 -26.13 35.38 -28.12
CA ARG A 437 -24.78 34.88 -27.84
C ARG A 437 -23.70 35.93 -28.15
N ALA A 438 -23.84 36.71 -29.21
CA ALA A 438 -22.93 37.81 -29.55
C ALA A 438 -22.97 38.95 -28.51
N GLU A 439 -24.18 39.35 -28.08
CA GLU A 439 -24.37 40.37 -27.04
C GLU A 439 -23.76 39.94 -25.69
N LYS A 440 -23.89 38.66 -25.34
CA LYS A 440 -23.31 38.06 -24.13
C LYS A 440 -21.78 38.02 -24.13
N GLU A 441 -21.14 37.90 -25.30
CA GLU A 441 -19.67 38.06 -25.41
C GLU A 441 -19.25 39.54 -25.31
N ARG A 442 -19.97 40.48 -25.94
CA ARG A 442 -19.72 41.93 -25.79
C ARG A 442 -19.74 42.38 -24.32
N LEU A 443 -20.81 42.06 -23.59
CA LEU A 443 -20.97 42.39 -22.16
C LEU A 443 -19.88 41.78 -21.26
N LYS A 444 -19.24 40.70 -21.71
CA LYS A 444 -18.16 39.98 -21.02
C LYS A 444 -16.79 40.63 -21.30
N GLU A 445 -16.59 41.19 -22.48
CA GLU A 445 -15.41 42.01 -22.80
C GLU A 445 -15.47 43.41 -22.17
N GLU A 446 -16.62 44.08 -22.20
CA GLU A 446 -16.82 45.38 -21.53
C GLU A 446 -16.53 45.29 -20.02
N LYS A 447 -17.03 44.24 -19.35
CA LYS A 447 -16.71 43.96 -17.93
C LYS A 447 -15.24 43.60 -17.68
N LYS A 448 -14.56 43.00 -18.66
CA LYS A 448 -13.11 42.69 -18.60
C LYS A 448 -12.26 43.97 -18.73
N ALA A 449 -12.66 44.89 -19.60
CA ALA A 449 -12.03 46.20 -19.77
C ALA A 449 -12.20 47.08 -18.53
N ALA A 450 -13.42 47.22 -18.01
CA ALA A 450 -13.70 47.99 -16.79
C ALA A 450 -12.88 47.49 -15.58
N ARG A 451 -12.76 46.17 -15.42
CA ARG A 451 -11.99 45.54 -14.33
C ARG A 451 -10.47 45.71 -14.48
N LYS A 452 -9.97 45.93 -15.71
CA LYS A 452 -8.56 46.33 -15.96
C LYS A 452 -8.34 47.78 -15.55
N ALA A 453 -9.17 48.71 -16.04
CA ALA A 453 -9.06 50.14 -15.76
C ALA A 453 -9.14 50.47 -14.24
N GLY A 454 -10.01 49.78 -13.50
CA GLY A 454 -10.07 49.91 -12.03
C GLY A 454 -8.79 49.46 -11.33
N ARG A 455 -8.11 48.42 -11.83
CA ARG A 455 -6.84 47.90 -11.27
C ARG A 455 -5.65 48.82 -11.58
N GLU A 456 -5.71 49.54 -12.69
CA GLU A 456 -4.70 50.54 -13.08
C GLU A 456 -4.87 51.84 -12.27
N LYS A 457 -6.11 52.32 -12.05
CA LYS A 457 -6.38 53.44 -11.12
C LYS A 457 -5.93 53.14 -9.68
N ALA A 458 -6.21 51.94 -9.16
CA ALA A 458 -5.78 51.52 -7.83
C ALA A 458 -4.24 51.51 -7.67
N LYS A 459 -3.50 51.13 -8.72
CA LYS A 459 -2.03 51.21 -8.72
C LYS A 459 -1.52 52.66 -8.73
N ALA A 460 -2.13 53.54 -9.52
CA ALA A 460 -1.73 54.95 -9.57
C ALA A 460 -1.89 55.66 -8.21
N GLN A 461 -2.95 55.33 -7.46
CA GLN A 461 -3.20 55.89 -6.13
C GLN A 461 -2.26 55.34 -5.03
N GLN A 462 -1.55 54.24 -5.26
CA GLN A 462 -0.58 53.67 -4.31
C GLN A 462 0.88 54.10 -4.54
N GLN A 463 1.15 54.99 -5.52
CA GLN A 463 2.50 55.52 -5.78
C GLN A 463 2.68 57.01 -5.45
N GLN A 464 1.74 57.62 -4.71
CA GLN A 464 1.83 59.00 -4.24
C GLN A 464 1.57 59.12 -2.73
N GLN A 465 2.37 58.42 -1.92
CA GLN A 465 2.55 58.77 -0.50
C GLN A 465 3.87 58.23 0.06
N SER A 466 4.76 59.13 0.42
CA SER A 466 5.96 58.90 1.24
C SER A 466 6.37 60.21 1.91
N PRO A 467 6.82 60.14 3.18
CA PRO A 467 7.90 61.00 3.63
C PRO A 467 8.95 60.22 4.46
N ALA A 468 10.06 60.87 4.77
CA ALA A 468 11.14 60.33 5.59
C ALA A 468 11.30 61.10 6.93
N SER A 469 11.93 60.44 7.90
CA SER A 469 12.80 60.99 8.98
C SER A 469 12.47 62.35 9.66
N GLY A 470 12.40 62.36 11.00
CA GLY A 470 12.93 63.49 11.79
C GLY A 470 12.19 63.90 13.08
N GLU A 471 12.77 63.51 14.23
CA GLU A 471 12.89 64.28 15.50
C GLU A 471 11.65 64.77 16.30
N ALA A 472 11.96 65.27 17.51
CA ALA A 472 11.20 66.14 18.43
C ALA A 472 10.01 65.60 19.25
N SER A 473 10.34 65.33 20.51
CA SER A 473 9.56 65.24 21.76
C SER A 473 8.40 66.25 22.00
N GLU A 474 7.38 65.75 22.72
CA GLU A 474 6.59 66.39 23.80
C GLU A 474 6.09 67.85 23.72
N MET A 475 4.76 68.03 23.85
CA MET A 475 4.19 68.83 24.97
C MET A 475 2.68 68.62 25.18
N LYS A 476 2.30 68.46 26.47
CA LYS A 476 1.05 68.87 27.18
C LYS A 476 -0.33 68.44 26.59
N THR A 477 -1.21 67.72 27.29
CA THR A 477 -1.84 67.96 28.62
C THR A 477 -2.87 69.11 28.63
N GLU A 478 -4.17 68.80 28.72
CA GLU A 478 -5.05 69.27 29.81
C GLU A 478 -6.45 68.56 29.88
N LYS A 479 -6.80 68.07 31.10
CA LYS A 479 -8.08 68.19 31.86
C LYS A 479 -9.43 67.77 31.19
N ILE A 480 -10.10 66.71 31.63
CA ILE A 480 -10.99 66.58 32.85
C ILE A 480 -12.32 67.35 32.69
N LYS A 481 -13.52 66.71 32.65
CA LYS A 481 -14.29 66.02 33.73
C LYS A 481 -15.44 65.18 33.08
N ALA A 482 -16.21 64.29 33.72
CA ALA A 482 -16.43 63.90 35.13
C ALA A 482 -16.77 62.37 35.24
N GLN A 483 -16.39 61.65 36.31
CA GLN A 483 -17.22 61.20 37.46
C GLN A 483 -18.43 60.27 37.16
N ALA A 484 -18.71 59.18 37.91
CA ALA A 484 -17.97 58.55 39.01
C ALA A 484 -18.54 57.17 39.48
N THR A 485 -17.65 56.28 39.99
CA THR A 485 -17.88 55.26 41.06
C THR A 485 -18.82 54.04 40.80
N LYS A 486 -18.68 52.86 41.48
CA LYS A 486 -17.76 52.45 42.58
C LYS A 486 -17.38 50.96 42.60
N VAL A 487 -16.14 50.73 43.05
CA VAL A 487 -15.40 49.49 43.46
C VAL A 487 -15.93 48.98 44.83
N PRO A 488 -16.02 47.66 45.16
CA PRO A 488 -14.89 46.81 45.66
C PRO A 488 -14.97 45.28 45.38
N LEU A 489 -14.08 44.35 45.82
CA LEU A 489 -12.60 44.20 45.95
C LEU A 489 -12.33 42.74 46.44
N THR A 490 -11.21 42.09 46.07
CA THR A 490 -10.42 41.02 46.78
C THR A 490 -11.13 39.90 47.60
N SER A 491 -10.79 38.61 47.50
CA SER A 491 -9.54 38.01 48.07
C SER A 491 -9.45 36.46 47.91
N SER A 492 -8.31 35.88 48.33
CA SER A 492 -8.09 34.52 48.91
C SER A 492 -8.32 33.22 48.10
N GLU A 493 -7.21 32.48 47.88
CA GLU A 493 -7.10 31.01 48.00
C GLU A 493 -7.24 30.59 49.50
N PRO A 494 -7.47 29.31 49.94
CA PRO A 494 -6.93 28.05 49.33
C PRO A 494 -7.74 26.72 49.47
N ASN A 495 -7.19 25.66 48.88
CA ASN A 495 -7.18 24.22 49.24
C ASN A 495 -8.32 23.52 50.04
N ASN A 496 -8.72 22.35 49.50
CA ASN A 496 -8.71 21.00 50.11
C ASN A 496 -10.03 20.20 50.38
N SER A 497 -9.87 18.87 50.31
CA SER A 497 -10.63 17.76 50.95
C SER A 497 -12.13 17.52 50.68
N THR A 498 -12.40 16.62 49.73
CA THR A 498 -13.14 15.34 49.87
C THR A 498 -14.08 15.10 51.07
N MET A 499 -15.38 14.95 50.80
CA MET A 499 -16.39 14.04 51.41
C MET A 499 -17.73 14.22 50.63
N GLY A 500 -18.70 13.30 50.57
CA GLY A 500 -18.81 11.95 51.12
C GLY A 500 -20.18 11.74 51.81
N LYS A 501 -21.02 10.82 51.29
CA LYS A 501 -22.43 10.53 51.71
C LYS A 501 -23.44 11.63 51.33
N GLN A 502 -24.77 11.42 51.32
CA GLN A 502 -25.69 10.35 50.89
C GLN A 502 -27.11 10.81 51.32
N GLN A 503 -28.07 10.80 50.39
CA GLN A 503 -29.43 10.24 50.59
C GLN A 503 -30.45 10.88 51.58
N LEU A 504 -31.64 11.22 51.05
CA LEU A 504 -32.94 11.23 51.77
C LEU A 504 -34.06 10.66 50.85
N PRO A 505 -35.18 10.10 51.40
CA PRO A 505 -35.93 9.02 50.74
C PRO A 505 -37.48 9.25 50.56
N PRO A 506 -38.45 8.51 51.14
CA PRO A 506 -39.26 7.55 50.37
C PRO A 506 -40.81 7.62 50.54
N SER A 507 -41.52 6.78 49.77
CA SER A 507 -42.74 6.04 50.14
C SER A 507 -42.87 4.82 49.18
N ASP A 508 -43.04 3.55 49.57
CA ASP A 508 -44.00 2.85 50.48
C ASP A 508 -45.35 2.54 49.80
N GLU A 509 -45.96 1.33 49.87
CA GLU A 509 -45.46 -0.04 50.09
C GLU A 509 -46.53 -1.07 49.59
N LEU A 510 -46.46 -2.36 49.99
CA LEU A 510 -47.29 -3.52 49.56
C LEU A 510 -47.13 -3.99 48.08
N GLY A 511 -47.27 -5.29 47.74
CA GLY A 511 -47.32 -6.48 48.60
C GLY A 511 -47.94 -7.77 48.00
N LYS A 512 -47.13 -8.84 47.89
CA LYS A 512 -47.48 -10.29 47.99
C LYS A 512 -48.18 -11.08 46.84
N ILE A 513 -47.51 -12.19 46.45
CA ILE A 513 -48.00 -13.60 46.32
C ILE A 513 -48.61 -14.14 44.98
N LYS A 514 -47.81 -15.03 44.33
CA LYS A 514 -48.10 -16.34 43.65
C LYS A 514 -49.03 -16.51 42.41
N THR A 515 -48.63 -17.55 41.63
CA THR A 515 -49.42 -18.56 40.85
C THR A 515 -50.10 -18.24 39.50
N ALA A 516 -49.50 -18.80 38.43
CA ALA A 516 -50.02 -19.85 37.52
C ALA A 516 -51.31 -19.68 36.66
N ALA A 517 -51.32 -20.41 35.53
CA ALA A 517 -52.40 -20.63 34.55
C ALA A 517 -52.81 -19.42 33.66
N ALA A 518 -53.63 -19.56 32.61
CA ALA A 518 -53.58 -20.40 31.38
C ALA A 518 -54.91 -20.25 30.60
N ALA A 519 -54.89 -20.18 29.25
CA ALA A 519 -56.05 -19.92 28.37
C ALA A 519 -56.75 -18.55 28.65
N THR A 520 -57.77 -18.02 27.95
CA THR A 520 -58.80 -18.42 26.94
C THR A 520 -59.27 -17.14 26.22
N ASP A 521 -59.85 -17.07 25.01
CA ASP A 521 -59.94 -17.96 23.82
C ASP A 521 -60.59 -17.16 22.62
N LEU A 522 -60.83 -17.80 21.46
CA LEU A 522 -61.80 -17.53 20.36
C LEU A 522 -62.04 -16.08 19.83
N SER A 523 -62.28 -15.79 18.55
CA SER A 523 -62.53 -16.55 17.29
C SER A 523 -62.24 -15.60 16.08
N CYS A 524 -62.56 -15.76 14.78
CA CYS A 524 -63.33 -16.67 13.89
C CYS A 524 -62.60 -16.67 12.51
N ILE A 525 -62.65 -17.64 11.57
CA ILE A 525 -63.74 -18.22 10.73
C ILE A 525 -64.34 -17.21 9.72
N PRO A 526 -64.51 -17.54 8.42
CA PRO A 526 -64.24 -18.81 7.69
C PRO A 526 -62.93 -18.73 6.83
N THR A 527 -62.55 -19.60 5.87
CA THR A 527 -63.19 -20.75 5.17
C THR A 527 -62.13 -21.85 4.82
N SER A 528 -62.44 -22.78 3.90
CA SER A 528 -61.65 -23.93 3.41
C SER A 528 -62.26 -24.39 2.05
N PRO A 529 -61.94 -25.57 1.43
CA PRO A 529 -60.97 -26.65 1.73
C PRO A 529 -60.05 -26.95 0.50
N GLU A 530 -59.34 -28.07 0.26
CA GLU A 530 -58.99 -29.34 0.95
C GLU A 530 -57.54 -29.73 0.42
N SER A 531 -56.87 -30.89 0.61
CA SER A 531 -57.21 -32.22 1.14
C SER A 531 -55.99 -32.98 1.71
N LYS A 532 -56.29 -34.07 2.44
CA LYS A 532 -55.70 -35.45 2.40
C LYS A 532 -54.31 -35.65 1.72
N ASN A 533 -53.36 -36.43 2.26
CA ASN A 533 -53.41 -37.51 3.27
C ASN A 533 -52.04 -37.78 3.95
N SER A 534 -52.04 -38.45 5.11
CA SER A 534 -50.88 -39.13 5.73
C SER A 534 -50.98 -40.66 5.57
N PRO A 535 -49.98 -41.50 5.97
CA PRO A 535 -50.05 -42.10 7.31
C PRO A 535 -48.72 -42.55 8.02
N THR A 536 -48.69 -42.27 9.32
CA THR A 536 -48.09 -42.94 10.52
C THR A 536 -47.26 -44.25 10.52
N ASN A 537 -46.25 -44.26 11.42
CA ASN A 537 -45.83 -45.29 12.42
C ASN A 537 -45.37 -46.74 12.07
N LYS A 538 -44.20 -47.13 12.62
CA LYS A 538 -43.93 -48.17 13.67
C LYS A 538 -42.41 -48.20 14.00
N GLN A 539 -41.93 -48.37 15.25
CA GLN A 539 -41.78 -49.59 16.09
C GLN A 539 -41.11 -50.79 15.35
N GLN A 540 -40.20 -51.61 15.93
CA GLN A 540 -39.31 -51.58 17.12
C GLN A 540 -38.36 -52.84 17.06
N GLN A 541 -37.39 -52.99 17.96
CA GLN A 541 -36.75 -54.26 18.43
C GLN A 541 -35.69 -55.07 17.59
N SER A 542 -34.42 -54.92 18.01
CA SER A 542 -33.56 -55.98 18.61
C SER A 542 -32.74 -57.02 17.77
N LYS A 543 -31.68 -57.55 18.42
CA LYS A 543 -30.75 -58.67 18.05
C LYS A 543 -29.77 -58.38 16.89
N GLY A 544 -28.51 -58.85 16.89
CA GLY A 544 -27.70 -59.57 17.89
C GLY A 544 -26.23 -59.78 17.43
N LYS A 545 -25.33 -60.20 18.34
CA LYS A 545 -23.93 -60.70 18.12
C LYS A 545 -23.84 -62.15 18.62
N PRO A 546 -22.76 -62.96 18.39
CA PRO A 546 -21.41 -62.69 17.86
C PRO A 546 -21.10 -63.52 16.56
N GLU A 547 -19.89 -63.80 16.03
CA GLU A 547 -18.71 -64.57 16.54
C GLU A 547 -17.37 -64.31 15.77
N LYS A 548 -16.30 -65.06 16.11
CA LYS A 548 -14.91 -64.99 15.57
C LYS A 548 -14.40 -66.35 15.04
N LYS A 549 -13.46 -66.33 14.07
CA LYS A 549 -12.21 -67.16 14.00
C LYS A 549 -11.33 -66.73 12.79
N GLU A 550 -10.02 -66.52 12.95
CA GLU A 550 -8.88 -67.45 12.72
C GLU A 550 -8.75 -67.95 11.25
N LYS A 551 -7.59 -68.04 10.58
CA LYS A 551 -6.13 -67.79 10.83
C LYS A 551 -5.55 -67.11 9.52
N THR A 552 -4.26 -66.88 9.22
CA THR A 552 -2.95 -67.49 9.55
C THR A 552 -1.81 -66.47 9.29
N ALA A 553 -0.57 -66.73 9.73
CA ALA A 553 0.59 -65.85 9.52
C ALA A 553 1.40 -66.15 8.23
N GLY A 554 2.17 -65.16 7.77
CA GLY A 554 3.19 -65.23 6.71
C GLY A 554 4.18 -64.06 6.87
N GLU A 555 5.44 -64.22 6.47
CA GLU A 555 6.55 -63.37 6.96
C GLU A 555 7.45 -62.79 5.85
N LYS A 556 8.08 -61.62 6.14
CA LYS A 556 9.16 -60.93 5.40
C LYS A 556 8.78 -60.29 4.03
N PRO A 557 9.58 -59.35 3.49
CA PRO A 557 10.66 -58.54 4.10
C PRO A 557 10.41 -57.01 4.05
N GLN A 558 11.24 -56.23 4.76
CA GLN A 558 11.25 -54.77 4.65
C GLN A 558 11.81 -54.28 3.30
N LYS A 559 11.19 -53.23 2.72
CA LYS A 559 11.85 -52.28 1.82
C LYS A 559 11.43 -50.86 2.21
N LYS A 560 12.36 -49.90 2.06
CA LYS A 560 12.10 -48.48 2.31
C LYS A 560 11.08 -47.95 1.30
N ALA A 561 10.03 -47.27 1.78
CA ALA A 561 9.20 -46.40 0.96
C ALA A 561 9.64 -44.94 1.17
N GLN A 562 9.62 -44.14 0.11
CA GLN A 562 9.85 -42.70 0.18
C GLN A 562 8.52 -41.99 0.48
N ASP A 563 8.54 -40.93 1.29
CA ASP A 563 7.33 -40.17 1.61
C ASP A 563 6.80 -39.43 0.37
N LEU A 564 5.72 -39.97 -0.20
CA LEU A 564 4.85 -39.22 -1.11
C LEU A 564 3.94 -38.30 -0.27
N PRO A 565 3.87 -36.99 -0.55
CA PRO A 565 3.06 -36.07 0.23
C PRO A 565 1.58 -36.40 0.09
N THR A 566 0.99 -36.93 1.16
CA THR A 566 -0.46 -37.18 1.22
C THR A 566 -1.20 -35.84 1.18
N VAL A 567 -1.97 -35.61 0.13
CA VAL A 567 -2.76 -34.38 -0.05
C VAL A 567 -3.84 -34.33 1.04
N SER A 568 -3.56 -33.59 2.12
CA SER A 568 -4.56 -33.32 3.13
C SER A 568 -5.64 -32.42 2.53
N GLY A 569 -6.88 -32.90 2.49
CA GLY A 569 -8.04 -32.07 2.18
C GLY A 569 -8.13 -30.84 3.09
N PRO A 570 -8.85 -29.78 2.68
CA PRO A 570 -8.76 -28.46 3.29
C PRO A 570 -9.16 -28.49 4.78
N LYS A 571 -8.16 -28.52 5.66
CA LYS A 571 -8.33 -28.18 7.06
C LYS A 571 -8.91 -26.76 7.12
N LYS A 572 -9.94 -26.54 7.95
CA LYS A 572 -10.49 -25.20 8.20
C LYS A 572 -9.42 -24.33 8.87
N GLN A 573 -8.63 -23.63 8.07
CA GLN A 573 -7.63 -22.67 8.55
C GLN A 573 -8.38 -21.50 9.18
N THR A 574 -8.26 -21.39 10.50
CA THR A 574 -8.82 -20.25 11.26
C THR A 574 -8.09 -18.97 10.86
N ARG A 575 -8.84 -17.92 10.49
CA ARG A 575 -8.33 -16.58 10.04
C ARG A 575 -7.38 -15.86 11.02
N LEU A 576 -7.13 -16.44 12.19
CA LEU A 576 -6.21 -15.94 13.22
C LEU A 576 -4.75 -15.90 12.72
N GLY A 577 -4.30 -16.93 12.00
CA GLY A 577 -2.91 -17.02 11.52
C GLY A 577 -2.56 -15.98 10.45
N LEU A 578 -1.27 -15.75 10.24
CA LEU A 578 -0.79 -14.93 9.12
C LEU A 578 -1.11 -15.59 7.78
N GLU A 579 -1.38 -14.77 6.77
CA GLU A 579 -1.69 -15.21 5.39
C GLU A 579 -0.54 -14.87 4.42
N ALA A 580 0.18 -13.77 4.66
CA ALA A 580 1.41 -13.41 3.96
C ALA A 580 2.66 -13.95 4.67
N LYS A 581 3.70 -14.32 3.91
CA LYS A 581 5.01 -14.73 4.44
C LYS A 581 6.04 -13.59 4.38
N LYS A 582 6.90 -13.52 5.39
CA LYS A 582 7.99 -12.53 5.54
C LYS A 582 8.94 -12.49 4.34
N GLU A 583 9.14 -13.62 3.68
CA GLU A 583 10.04 -13.80 2.53
C GLU A 583 9.39 -13.47 1.19
N GLU A 584 8.04 -13.47 1.12
CA GLU A 584 7.26 -13.30 -0.11
C GLU A 584 6.67 -11.89 -0.23
N ASP A 585 6.06 -11.38 0.84
CA ASP A 585 5.59 -10.00 0.95
C ASP A 585 5.81 -9.48 2.38
N ILE A 586 6.97 -8.84 2.59
CA ILE A 586 7.36 -8.26 3.88
C ILE A 586 6.43 -7.11 4.33
N ALA A 587 5.75 -6.42 3.41
CA ALA A 587 4.93 -5.26 3.73
C ALA A 587 3.55 -5.68 4.27
N GLU A 588 2.90 -6.64 3.59
CA GLU A 588 1.67 -7.26 4.06
C GLU A 588 1.94 -8.12 5.30
N TRP A 589 3.03 -8.90 5.33
CA TRP A 589 3.43 -9.67 6.52
C TRP A 589 3.60 -8.77 7.75
N TYR A 590 4.35 -7.66 7.65
CA TYR A 590 4.57 -6.75 8.77
C TYR A 590 3.25 -6.12 9.25
N THR A 591 2.37 -5.75 8.32
CA THR A 591 1.03 -5.22 8.60
C THR A 591 0.17 -6.24 9.35
N GLN A 592 0.14 -7.49 8.90
CA GLN A 592 -0.60 -8.56 9.59
C GLN A 592 0.00 -8.89 10.96
N VAL A 593 1.33 -8.88 11.12
CA VAL A 593 1.98 -9.10 12.43
C VAL A 593 1.54 -8.03 13.43
N ILE A 594 1.67 -6.74 13.13
CA ILE A 594 1.36 -5.67 14.11
C ILE A 594 -0.14 -5.56 14.43
N GLN A 595 -1.01 -5.86 13.47
CA GLN A 595 -2.47 -5.87 13.68
C GLN A 595 -2.92 -7.13 14.43
N LYS A 596 -2.61 -8.33 13.92
CA LYS A 596 -3.12 -9.59 14.49
C LYS A 596 -2.49 -9.94 15.85
N SER A 597 -1.31 -9.40 16.18
CA SER A 597 -0.75 -9.46 17.54
C SER A 597 -1.35 -8.43 18.52
N GLU A 598 -2.16 -7.47 18.02
CA GLU A 598 -2.73 -6.34 18.77
C GLU A 598 -1.68 -5.33 19.31
N MET A 599 -0.57 -5.15 18.60
CA MET A 599 0.43 -4.12 18.93
C MET A 599 -0.01 -2.71 18.57
N LEU A 600 -0.79 -2.55 17.50
CA LEU A 600 -1.05 -1.25 16.89
C LEU A 600 -2.41 -1.21 16.20
N GLU A 601 -3.11 -0.08 16.31
CA GLU A 601 -4.31 0.22 15.53
C GLU A 601 -4.01 1.34 14.51
N TYR A 602 -4.63 1.27 13.33
CA TYR A 602 -4.55 2.34 12.34
C TYR A 602 -5.48 3.49 12.73
N TYR A 603 -4.97 4.72 12.63
CA TYR A 603 -5.76 5.93 12.87
C TYR A 603 -6.26 6.53 11.54
N ASP A 604 -7.25 7.43 11.61
CA ASP A 604 -7.82 8.09 10.42
C ASP A 604 -6.88 9.17 9.85
N ILE A 605 -6.05 9.79 10.70
CA ILE A 605 -4.94 10.63 10.26
C ILE A 605 -3.78 9.77 9.73
N SER A 606 -3.57 9.84 8.41
CA SER A 606 -2.48 9.15 7.70
C SER A 606 -1.10 9.44 8.32
N GLY A 607 -0.40 8.37 8.72
CA GLY A 607 0.93 8.43 9.33
C GLY A 607 0.94 8.50 10.86
N CYS A 608 -0.23 8.61 11.50
CA CYS A 608 -0.41 8.47 12.94
C CYS A 608 -1.04 7.10 13.26
N TYR A 609 -0.75 6.55 14.43
CA TYR A 609 -1.12 5.17 14.81
C TYR A 609 -1.34 5.05 16.32
N ILE A 610 -2.29 4.22 16.75
CA ILE A 610 -2.56 4.00 18.18
C ILE A 610 -1.63 2.90 18.69
N LEU A 611 -0.73 3.25 19.61
CA LEU A 611 0.13 2.27 20.29
C LEU A 611 -0.67 1.51 21.36
N ARG A 612 -1.14 0.31 21.01
CA ARG A 612 -1.92 -0.54 21.93
C ARG A 612 -1.04 -1.05 23.09
N PRO A 613 -1.62 -1.51 24.21
CA PRO A 613 -0.87 -1.94 25.40
C PRO A 613 0.12 -3.11 25.23
N TRP A 614 0.23 -3.71 24.05
CA TRP A 614 1.28 -4.70 23.72
C TRP A 614 2.57 -4.04 23.22
N SER A 615 2.47 -2.94 22.46
CA SER A 615 3.65 -2.17 22.00
C SER A 615 4.07 -1.09 22.99
N TYR A 616 3.12 -0.39 23.63
CA TYR A 616 3.45 0.64 24.63
C TYR A 616 4.17 0.06 25.85
N PHE A 617 3.93 -1.22 26.20
CA PHE A 617 4.71 -1.91 27.22
C PHE A 617 6.19 -2.04 26.85
N ILE A 618 6.51 -2.36 25.58
CA ILE A 618 7.90 -2.44 25.11
C ILE A 618 8.56 -1.06 25.23
N TRP A 619 7.84 0.00 24.88
CA TRP A 619 8.31 1.39 25.05
C TRP A 619 8.58 1.73 26.53
N SER A 620 7.71 1.33 27.46
CA SER A 620 7.96 1.56 28.89
C SER A 620 9.10 0.70 29.46
N GLN A 621 9.43 -0.46 28.87
CA GLN A 621 10.64 -1.20 29.22
C GLN A 621 11.92 -0.53 28.69
N ILE A 622 11.89 0.06 27.49
CA ILE A 622 12.99 0.87 26.97
C ILE A 622 13.25 2.09 27.88
N GLN A 623 12.19 2.79 28.29
CA GLN A 623 12.27 3.86 29.32
C GLN A 623 12.91 3.35 30.62
N SER A 624 12.35 2.27 31.19
CA SER A 624 12.81 1.72 32.48
C SER A 624 14.25 1.21 32.47
N PHE A 625 14.79 0.85 31.29
CA PHE A 625 16.19 0.43 31.12
C PHE A 625 17.14 1.63 30.95
N PHE A 626 16.69 2.67 30.25
CA PHE A 626 17.54 3.80 29.85
C PHE A 626 17.61 4.90 30.91
N ASP A 627 16.49 5.24 31.56
CA ASP A 627 16.42 6.32 32.55
C ASP A 627 17.40 6.14 33.74
N PRO A 628 17.51 4.96 34.37
CA PRO A 628 18.50 4.75 35.43
C PRO A 628 19.94 5.00 34.94
N LYS A 629 20.26 4.56 33.72
CA LYS A 629 21.60 4.67 33.12
C LYS A 629 21.99 6.11 32.79
N ILE A 630 21.05 6.95 32.35
CA ILE A 630 21.33 8.39 32.18
C ILE A 630 21.30 9.15 33.52
N THR A 631 20.50 8.70 34.49
CA THR A 631 20.52 9.24 35.86
C THR A 631 21.89 9.00 36.52
N GLU A 632 22.49 7.82 36.33
CA GLU A 632 23.86 7.49 36.76
C GLU A 632 24.94 8.40 36.13
N LEU A 633 24.68 8.97 34.94
CA LEU A 633 25.54 9.95 34.27
C LEU A 633 25.28 11.40 34.71
N GLY A 634 24.35 11.61 35.65
CA GLY A 634 23.94 12.93 36.12
C GLY A 634 23.04 13.70 35.15
N VAL A 635 22.24 13.01 34.33
CA VAL A 635 21.23 13.63 33.45
C VAL A 635 19.89 13.71 34.18
N GLU A 636 19.25 14.88 34.18
CA GLU A 636 17.96 15.10 34.83
C GLU A 636 16.78 15.09 33.83
N ASN A 637 15.70 14.39 34.18
CA ASN A 637 14.47 14.40 33.39
C ASN A 637 13.69 15.72 33.57
N THR A 638 13.26 16.32 32.47
CA THR A 638 12.47 17.57 32.42
C THR A 638 11.40 17.48 31.32
N TYR A 639 10.65 18.56 31.09
CA TYR A 639 9.66 18.63 30.02
C TYR A 639 9.45 20.06 29.49
N PHE A 640 9.80 20.29 28.22
CA PHE A 640 9.55 21.54 27.50
C PHE A 640 8.22 21.49 26.72
N PRO A 641 7.60 22.66 26.44
CA PRO A 641 6.37 22.76 25.65
C PRO A 641 6.47 22.10 24.26
N ILE A 642 5.35 21.59 23.76
CA ILE A 642 5.23 21.05 22.39
C ILE A 642 5.24 22.16 21.32
N PHE A 643 4.96 23.41 21.70
CA PHE A 643 4.85 24.55 20.79
C PHE A 643 6.16 25.35 20.71
N VAL A 644 6.60 25.64 19.49
CA VAL A 644 7.67 26.61 19.20
C VAL A 644 7.08 27.83 18.47
N SER A 645 7.54 29.03 18.83
CA SER A 645 7.12 30.25 18.13
C SER A 645 7.81 30.37 16.77
N LYS A 646 7.14 31.01 15.81
CA LYS A 646 7.70 31.20 14.45
C LYS A 646 9.10 31.84 14.49
N GLY A 647 9.28 32.90 15.28
CA GLY A 647 10.56 33.60 15.39
C GLY A 647 11.68 32.80 16.07
N ALA A 648 11.37 31.82 16.93
CA ALA A 648 12.39 30.93 17.51
C ALA A 648 12.89 29.90 16.49
N LEU A 649 11.98 29.39 15.64
CA LEU A 649 12.30 28.44 14.57
C LEU A 649 13.00 29.11 13.37
N GLU A 650 12.61 30.34 13.02
CA GLU A 650 13.26 31.08 11.92
C GLU A 650 14.71 31.50 12.24
N LYS A 651 15.10 31.60 13.52
CA LYS A 651 16.52 31.78 13.90
C LYS A 651 17.43 30.60 13.53
N GLU A 652 16.89 29.39 13.47
CA GLU A 652 17.64 28.20 13.07
C GLU A 652 17.79 28.11 11.54
N LYS A 653 16.80 28.62 10.82
CA LYS A 653 16.65 28.50 9.35
C LYS A 653 17.78 29.13 8.55
N ASP A 654 18.38 30.22 9.04
CA ASP A 654 19.53 30.88 8.39
C ASP A 654 20.83 30.04 8.48
N HIS A 655 20.81 28.96 9.27
CA HIS A 655 21.93 28.02 9.45
C HIS A 655 21.60 26.57 9.10
N ILE A 656 20.32 26.16 9.15
CA ILE A 656 19.85 24.79 8.88
C ILE A 656 18.59 24.86 7.99
N ALA A 657 18.75 24.57 6.70
CA ALA A 657 17.69 24.74 5.70
C ALA A 657 16.63 23.63 5.70
N ASP A 658 16.96 22.42 6.18
CA ASP A 658 16.23 21.19 5.84
C ASP A 658 14.91 20.96 6.59
N PHE A 659 14.68 21.60 7.75
CA PHE A 659 13.48 21.34 8.55
C PHE A 659 12.20 21.99 7.98
N ALA A 660 12.32 23.06 7.19
CA ALA A 660 11.20 23.91 6.79
C ALA A 660 9.95 23.19 6.18
N PRO A 661 10.06 22.13 5.35
CA PRO A 661 8.88 21.51 4.74
C PRO A 661 8.13 20.52 5.65
N GLU A 662 8.71 20.05 6.76
CA GLU A 662 8.10 19.01 7.61
C GLU A 662 7.39 19.56 8.87
N VAL A 663 7.38 20.88 9.06
CA VAL A 663 6.85 21.52 10.27
C VAL A 663 5.33 21.64 10.21
N ALA A 664 4.64 21.10 11.21
CA ALA A 664 3.20 21.26 11.39
C ALA A 664 2.88 22.57 12.13
N TRP A 665 2.01 23.41 11.54
CA TRP A 665 1.66 24.73 12.07
C TRP A 665 0.24 24.79 12.62
N VAL A 666 0.08 25.38 13.81
CA VAL A 666 -1.19 25.78 14.39
C VAL A 666 -1.40 27.27 14.13
N THR A 667 -2.45 27.60 13.39
CA THR A 667 -2.77 28.97 12.94
C THR A 667 -4.09 29.50 13.49
N ARG A 668 -4.88 28.67 14.20
CA ARG A 668 -6.23 29.00 14.67
C ARG A 668 -6.47 28.40 16.06
N SER A 669 -7.34 29.04 16.85
CA SER A 669 -7.91 28.51 18.09
C SER A 669 -9.43 28.55 17.99
N GLY A 670 -10.06 27.36 17.95
CA GLY A 670 -11.46 27.23 17.55
C GLY A 670 -11.69 27.83 16.16
N SER A 671 -12.60 28.80 16.07
CA SER A 671 -12.93 29.52 14.84
C SER A 671 -12.09 30.78 14.58
N SER A 672 -11.28 31.21 15.55
CA SER A 672 -10.49 32.45 15.51
C SER A 672 -9.06 32.20 15.06
N ASP A 673 -8.53 33.08 14.21
CA ASP A 673 -7.14 33.00 13.77
C ASP A 673 -6.19 33.50 14.88
N LEU A 674 -5.02 32.88 15.01
CA LEU A 674 -3.97 33.33 15.94
C LEU A 674 -3.24 34.54 15.38
N ALA A 675 -2.89 35.50 16.25
CA ALA A 675 -2.13 36.69 15.86
C ALA A 675 -0.75 36.34 15.28
N GLU A 676 -0.11 35.29 15.80
CA GLU A 676 1.08 34.67 15.22
C GLU A 676 0.90 33.15 15.14
N PRO A 677 1.26 32.50 14.00
CA PRO A 677 1.36 31.05 13.92
C PRO A 677 2.42 30.47 14.87
N ILE A 678 2.07 29.36 15.51
CA ILE A 678 3.00 28.55 16.32
C ILE A 678 3.14 27.16 15.69
N ALA A 679 4.32 26.56 15.79
CA ALA A 679 4.59 25.23 15.24
C ALA A 679 4.59 24.16 16.34
N LEU A 680 4.27 22.93 15.96
CA LEU A 680 4.56 21.74 16.78
C LEU A 680 6.03 21.37 16.61
N ARG A 681 6.70 20.97 17.70
CA ARG A 681 8.14 20.63 17.68
C ARG A 681 8.47 19.50 16.66
N PRO A 682 9.37 19.75 15.69
CA PRO A 682 10.04 18.68 14.96
C PRO A 682 11.24 18.14 15.76
N THR A 683 11.81 18.96 16.64
CA THR A 683 12.94 18.75 17.55
C THR A 683 12.94 19.92 18.56
N SER A 684 13.61 19.82 19.70
CA SER A 684 13.47 20.83 20.78
C SER A 684 14.64 21.82 20.93
N GLU A 685 15.70 21.75 20.12
CA GLU A 685 16.85 22.68 20.15
C GLU A 685 16.44 24.16 20.25
N THR A 686 15.52 24.60 19.37
CA THR A 686 15.00 25.97 19.28
C THR A 686 14.11 26.40 20.46
N ILE A 687 13.66 25.44 21.28
CA ILE A 687 12.85 25.66 22.49
C ILE A 687 13.75 25.68 23.73
N MET A 688 14.75 24.79 23.77
CA MET A 688 15.60 24.53 24.94
C MET A 688 16.78 25.50 25.05
N TYR A 689 17.44 25.84 23.94
CA TYR A 689 18.64 26.67 23.97
C TYR A 689 18.40 28.15 24.36
N PRO A 690 17.24 28.78 24.05
CA PRO A 690 16.83 30.05 24.66
C PRO A 690 16.60 30.01 26.19
N ALA A 691 16.51 28.82 26.80
CA ALA A 691 16.52 28.64 28.24
C ALA A 691 17.94 28.38 28.77
N PHE A 692 18.76 27.58 28.06
CA PHE A 692 20.17 27.38 28.40
C PHE A 692 20.94 28.70 28.49
N ALA A 693 20.74 29.64 27.56
CA ALA A 693 21.35 30.98 27.60
C ALA A 693 20.94 31.85 28.80
N LYS A 694 19.92 31.43 29.58
CA LYS A 694 19.48 32.09 30.82
C LYS A 694 19.94 31.33 32.07
N TRP A 695 19.99 29.99 31.99
CA TRP A 695 20.40 29.13 33.10
C TRP A 695 21.93 29.07 33.27
N ILE A 696 22.67 29.18 32.18
CA ILE A 696 24.13 29.22 32.16
C ILE A 696 24.56 30.68 32.17
N GLN A 697 25.33 31.08 33.18
CA GLN A 697 25.97 32.40 33.27
C GLN A 697 27.46 32.26 33.62
N SER A 698 27.84 31.21 34.35
CA SER A 698 29.19 30.91 34.82
C SER A 698 29.58 29.46 34.52
N HIS A 699 30.88 29.18 34.53
CA HIS A 699 31.42 27.81 34.46
C HIS A 699 30.91 26.89 35.59
N ARG A 700 30.33 27.44 36.66
CA ARG A 700 29.74 26.70 37.78
C ARG A 700 28.36 26.11 37.47
N ASP A 701 27.70 26.62 36.45
CA ASP A 701 26.39 26.16 35.99
C ASP A 701 26.54 24.99 34.98
N LEU A 702 27.78 24.50 34.80
CA LEU A 702 28.16 23.49 33.81
C LEU A 702 28.79 22.26 34.49
N PRO A 703 28.52 21.04 33.98
CA PRO A 703 27.69 20.76 32.81
C PRO A 703 26.19 20.80 33.12
N ILE A 704 25.38 21.41 32.24
CA ILE A 704 23.94 21.14 32.21
C ILE A 704 23.73 19.84 31.46
N LYS A 705 22.96 18.92 32.03
CA LYS A 705 22.54 17.69 31.36
C LYS A 705 21.06 17.42 31.62
N ILE A 706 20.25 17.50 30.57
CA ILE A 706 18.81 17.26 30.69
C ILE A 706 18.28 16.33 29.59
N ASN A 707 17.18 15.64 29.92
CA ASN A 707 16.47 14.70 29.06
C ASN A 707 14.97 14.97 29.09
N GLN A 708 14.25 14.68 28.02
CA GLN A 708 12.78 14.58 28.06
C GLN A 708 12.26 13.39 27.24
N TRP A 709 11.23 12.73 27.77
CA TRP A 709 10.40 11.77 27.03
C TRP A 709 9.21 12.51 26.45
N SER A 710 9.06 12.44 25.13
CA SER A 710 8.28 13.44 24.39
C SER A 710 7.66 12.82 23.13
N ASN A 711 6.56 13.41 22.66
CA ASN A 711 6.06 13.21 21.30
C ASN A 711 6.58 14.30 20.36
N ILE A 712 6.92 13.90 19.15
CA ILE A 712 7.39 14.77 18.06
C ILE A 712 6.44 14.66 16.88
N VAL A 713 6.26 15.78 16.16
CA VAL A 713 5.52 15.83 14.90
C VAL A 713 6.44 16.26 13.76
N ARG A 714 6.67 15.35 12.80
CA ARG A 714 7.34 15.64 11.52
C ARG A 714 6.41 15.21 10.39
N TRP A 715 5.91 16.17 9.62
CA TRP A 715 4.85 15.96 8.63
C TRP A 715 5.38 15.41 7.29
N GLU A 716 6.26 14.41 7.36
CA GLU A 716 7.01 13.88 6.21
C GLU A 716 6.09 13.42 5.06
N PHE A 717 6.56 13.63 3.83
CA PHE A 717 5.83 13.35 2.59
C PHE A 717 6.07 11.94 2.03
N LYS A 718 7.07 11.22 2.54
CA LYS A 718 7.38 9.83 2.16
C LYS A 718 6.35 8.88 2.78
N HIS A 719 6.23 7.67 2.22
CA HIS A 719 5.26 6.68 2.70
C HIS A 719 5.50 6.33 4.17
N PRO A 720 4.51 6.48 5.08
CA PRO A 720 4.67 6.13 6.47
C PRO A 720 4.63 4.61 6.65
N THR A 721 5.44 4.10 7.58
CA THR A 721 5.51 2.68 7.93
C THR A 721 5.45 2.57 9.45
N PRO A 722 4.46 1.86 10.03
CA PRO A 722 4.26 1.79 11.48
C PRO A 722 5.55 1.51 12.27
N PHE A 723 5.76 2.24 13.36
CA PHE A 723 7.00 2.33 14.14
C PHE A 723 8.24 2.88 13.39
N LEU A 724 8.54 2.39 12.18
CA LEU A 724 9.80 2.70 11.46
C LEU A 724 9.86 4.16 10.96
N ARG A 725 8.74 4.69 10.49
CA ARG A 725 8.55 6.04 9.95
C ARG A 725 7.09 6.47 10.17
N THR A 726 6.83 7.30 11.17
CA THR A 726 5.48 7.79 11.50
C THR A 726 5.52 9.32 11.64
N ARG A 727 4.39 10.01 11.42
CA ARG A 727 4.34 11.48 11.47
C ARG A 727 4.35 12.02 12.89
N GLU A 728 3.62 11.36 13.76
CA GLU A 728 3.80 11.45 15.21
C GLU A 728 4.58 10.22 15.68
N PHE A 729 5.60 10.42 16.50
CA PHE A 729 6.32 9.34 17.19
C PHE A 729 6.66 9.74 18.62
N LEU A 730 6.83 8.73 19.47
CA LEU A 730 7.39 8.92 20.81
C LEU A 730 8.90 8.75 20.74
N TRP A 731 9.62 9.61 21.45
CA TRP A 731 11.07 9.50 21.59
C TRP A 731 11.56 9.98 22.95
N GLN A 732 12.86 9.81 23.13
CA GLN A 732 13.70 10.41 24.14
C GLN A 732 14.60 11.41 23.41
N GLU A 733 14.71 12.65 23.93
CA GLU A 733 15.68 13.65 23.45
C GLU A 733 16.46 14.23 24.64
N GLY A 734 17.79 14.12 24.58
CA GLY A 734 18.72 14.56 25.60
C GLY A 734 19.60 15.67 25.04
N HIS A 735 19.79 16.74 25.83
CA HIS A 735 20.50 17.94 25.43
C HIS A 735 21.41 18.40 26.56
N THR A 736 22.68 18.65 26.25
CA THR A 736 23.70 18.92 27.26
C THR A 736 24.61 20.08 26.85
N ALA A 737 25.27 20.70 27.83
CA ALA A 737 26.16 21.83 27.66
C ALA A 737 27.38 21.72 28.58
N TYR A 738 28.57 21.95 28.04
CA TYR A 738 29.87 21.72 28.67
C TYR A 738 30.84 22.90 28.48
N ALA A 739 31.74 23.11 29.44
CA ALA A 739 32.79 24.14 29.35
C ALA A 739 34.00 23.70 28.48
N VAL A 740 34.19 22.39 28.28
CA VAL A 740 35.34 21.78 27.61
C VAL A 740 34.86 20.80 26.54
N LYS A 741 35.53 20.77 25.38
CA LYS A 741 35.13 19.92 24.25
C LYS A 741 35.24 18.42 24.57
N ALA A 742 36.35 18.00 25.17
CA ALA A 742 36.64 16.60 25.46
C ALA A 742 35.55 15.93 26.32
N ASP A 743 35.01 16.64 27.31
CA ASP A 743 33.94 16.13 28.18
C ASP A 743 32.64 15.88 27.39
N ALA A 744 32.32 16.78 26.44
CA ALA A 744 31.18 16.62 25.54
C ALA A 744 31.40 15.49 24.53
N GLU A 745 32.59 15.38 23.94
CA GLU A 745 32.94 14.30 23.00
C GLU A 745 32.91 12.91 23.67
N ALA A 746 33.30 12.83 24.95
CA ALA A 746 33.21 11.61 25.76
C ALA A 746 31.76 11.19 26.07
N GLU A 747 30.86 12.15 26.37
CA GLU A 747 29.43 11.86 26.54
C GLU A 747 28.81 11.31 25.25
N VAL A 748 29.14 11.86 24.08
CA VAL A 748 28.56 11.43 22.79
C VAL A 748 28.75 9.93 22.57
N LEU A 749 29.95 9.40 22.87
CA LEU A 749 30.24 7.97 22.78
C LEU A 749 29.57 7.17 23.91
N THR A 750 29.53 7.72 25.13
CA THR A 750 28.89 7.06 26.28
C THR A 750 27.39 6.82 26.02
N ILE A 751 26.67 7.83 25.52
CA ILE A 751 25.25 7.70 25.15
C ILE A 751 25.05 6.76 23.96
N LEU A 752 25.96 6.78 22.98
CA LEU A 752 25.91 5.84 21.85
C LEU A 752 26.01 4.37 22.33
N ASP A 753 26.82 4.12 23.35
CA ASP A 753 26.94 2.79 23.97
C ASP A 753 25.72 2.42 24.82
N LEU A 754 25.05 3.39 25.46
CA LEU A 754 23.73 3.15 26.07
C LEU A 754 22.67 2.79 25.01
N TYR A 755 22.69 3.41 23.83
CA TYR A 755 21.80 3.02 22.73
C TYR A 755 22.16 1.66 22.12
N ARG A 756 23.46 1.33 22.03
CA ARG A 756 23.89 -0.03 21.69
C ARG A 756 23.33 -1.03 22.71
N ALA A 757 23.39 -0.75 24.01
CA ALA A 757 22.85 -1.60 25.06
C ALA A 757 21.31 -1.76 24.98
N VAL A 758 20.55 -0.70 24.64
CA VAL A 758 19.10 -0.80 24.39
C VAL A 758 18.78 -1.77 23.26
N TYR A 759 19.53 -1.75 22.16
CA TYR A 759 19.31 -2.70 21.07
C TYR A 759 19.82 -4.11 21.41
N HIS A 760 21.03 -4.21 21.94
CA HIS A 760 21.74 -5.47 22.18
C HIS A 760 21.15 -6.23 23.38
N ASP A 761 21.19 -5.65 24.58
CA ASP A 761 20.91 -6.35 25.84
C ASP A 761 19.41 -6.42 26.16
N LEU A 762 18.62 -5.46 25.66
CA LEU A 762 17.18 -5.40 25.93
C LEU A 762 16.34 -5.95 24.76
N LEU A 763 16.74 -5.68 23.51
CA LEU A 763 16.00 -6.08 22.31
C LEU A 763 16.62 -7.27 21.54
N ALA A 764 17.77 -7.82 21.96
CA ALA A 764 18.48 -8.90 21.28
C ALA A 764 18.83 -8.59 19.81
N VAL A 765 19.11 -7.32 19.48
CA VAL A 765 19.40 -6.83 18.12
C VAL A 765 20.82 -6.26 18.06
N PRO A 766 21.68 -6.72 17.13
CA PRO A 766 23.04 -6.20 16.99
C PRO A 766 23.08 -4.88 16.20
N CYS A 767 23.94 -3.98 16.67
CA CYS A 767 24.20 -2.66 16.08
C CYS A 767 25.66 -2.51 15.69
N ILE A 768 25.90 -1.75 14.61
CA ILE A 768 27.21 -1.26 14.22
C ILE A 768 27.30 0.22 14.63
N ARG A 769 28.21 0.56 15.55
CA ARG A 769 28.52 1.95 15.93
C ARG A 769 29.40 2.61 14.88
N GLY A 770 29.11 3.86 14.55
CA GLY A 770 29.97 4.64 13.67
C GLY A 770 29.62 6.12 13.59
N ARG A 771 30.40 6.87 12.81
CA ARG A 771 30.18 8.28 12.49
C ARG A 771 29.47 8.42 11.14
N LYS A 772 28.52 9.34 11.00
CA LYS A 772 27.92 9.69 9.69
C LYS A 772 28.94 10.40 8.80
N THR A 773 28.79 10.28 7.47
CA THR A 773 29.54 11.14 6.53
C THR A 773 29.09 12.59 6.67
N GLU A 774 29.83 13.53 6.08
CA GLU A 774 29.46 14.94 6.11
C GLU A 774 28.17 15.25 5.32
N HIS A 775 27.68 14.32 4.48
CA HIS A 775 26.38 14.43 3.79
C HIS A 775 25.21 13.88 4.62
N GLU A 776 25.44 12.82 5.42
CA GLU A 776 24.40 12.14 6.22
C GLU A 776 24.41 12.51 7.72
N LYS A 777 25.26 13.44 8.15
CA LYS A 777 25.26 13.98 9.52
C LYS A 777 24.11 14.96 9.74
N PHE A 778 23.77 15.23 11.00
CA PHE A 778 22.88 16.35 11.33
C PHE A 778 23.53 17.68 10.91
N PRO A 779 22.89 18.55 10.08
CA PRO A 779 23.55 19.75 9.56
C PRO A 779 23.98 20.76 10.63
N GLY A 780 23.24 20.84 11.74
CA GLY A 780 23.63 21.66 12.90
C GLY A 780 24.77 21.09 13.73
N GLY A 781 25.20 19.84 13.48
CA GLY A 781 26.23 19.15 14.22
C GLY A 781 27.65 19.38 13.68
N GLU A 782 28.64 19.44 14.57
CA GLU A 782 30.04 19.29 14.16
C GLU A 782 30.24 17.87 13.62
N TYR A 783 29.78 16.85 14.35
CA TYR A 783 29.68 15.47 13.87
C TYR A 783 28.48 14.72 14.46
N THR A 784 28.10 13.61 13.82
CA THR A 784 27.02 12.72 14.26
C THR A 784 27.52 11.30 14.36
N THR A 785 27.24 10.65 15.49
CA THR A 785 27.41 9.20 15.67
C THR A 785 26.05 8.50 15.63
N THR A 786 26.05 7.23 15.25
CA THR A 786 24.85 6.46 14.92
C THR A 786 25.03 4.99 15.25
N VAL A 787 23.92 4.32 15.60
CA VAL A 787 23.84 2.86 15.63
C VAL A 787 23.02 2.38 14.43
N GLU A 788 23.68 1.68 13.51
CA GLU A 788 23.04 1.12 12.31
C GLU A 788 22.69 -0.35 12.52
N VAL A 789 21.45 -0.72 12.17
CA VAL A 789 20.92 -2.09 12.27
C VAL A 789 20.68 -2.68 10.88
N TYR A 790 20.89 -3.99 10.72
CA TYR A 790 20.59 -4.72 9.49
C TYR A 790 19.24 -5.45 9.57
N VAL A 791 18.41 -5.33 8.54
CA VAL A 791 17.15 -6.07 8.40
C VAL A 791 17.25 -7.08 7.27
N GLY A 792 17.53 -8.34 7.63
CA GLY A 792 17.82 -9.42 6.66
C GLY A 792 16.70 -9.73 5.66
N ALA A 793 15.44 -9.65 6.08
CA ALA A 793 14.31 -9.94 5.19
C ALA A 793 14.21 -8.95 4.01
N SER A 794 14.44 -7.66 4.25
CA SER A 794 14.44 -6.63 3.21
C SER A 794 15.80 -6.40 2.54
N GLY A 795 16.90 -6.80 3.18
CA GLY A 795 18.25 -6.47 2.71
C GLY A 795 18.53 -4.97 2.83
N ARG A 796 18.01 -4.33 3.88
CA ARG A 796 18.14 -2.90 4.13
C ARG A 796 18.71 -2.63 5.51
N ALA A 797 19.52 -1.58 5.60
CA ALA A 797 19.91 -0.99 6.87
C ALA A 797 18.83 -0.05 7.40
N ILE A 798 18.87 0.21 8.71
CA ILE A 798 18.09 1.25 9.35
C ILE A 798 18.84 1.83 10.54
N GLN A 799 18.90 3.16 10.60
CA GLN A 799 19.43 3.91 11.72
C GLN A 799 18.51 3.78 12.94
N GLY A 800 19.04 3.26 14.05
CA GLY A 800 18.30 3.01 15.28
C GLY A 800 18.20 4.22 16.22
N ALA A 801 19.32 4.90 16.46
CA ALA A 801 19.45 6.07 17.33
C ALA A 801 20.65 6.93 16.92
N THR A 802 20.70 8.19 17.38
CA THR A 802 21.80 9.14 17.10
C THR A 802 22.31 9.83 18.35
N SER A 803 23.62 10.11 18.34
CA SER A 803 24.28 10.95 19.33
C SER A 803 25.18 11.96 18.62
N HIS A 804 24.86 13.25 18.76
CA HIS A 804 25.43 14.35 17.99
C HIS A 804 26.36 15.20 18.86
N HIS A 805 27.58 15.46 18.38
CA HIS A 805 28.36 16.57 18.90
C HIS A 805 28.00 17.83 18.12
N LEU A 806 27.43 18.82 18.79
CA LEU A 806 26.98 20.07 18.17
C LEU A 806 28.09 21.13 18.12
N GLY A 807 29.26 20.83 18.67
CA GLY A 807 30.37 21.77 18.77
C GLY A 807 29.92 23.02 19.50
N GLN A 808 30.17 24.18 18.90
CA GLN A 808 29.66 25.48 19.36
C GLN A 808 28.58 26.07 18.44
N ASN A 809 28.00 25.30 17.52
CA ASN A 809 27.11 25.83 16.47
C ASN A 809 25.87 26.48 17.08
N PHE A 810 25.07 25.71 17.80
CA PHE A 810 23.85 26.21 18.46
C PHE A 810 24.15 27.25 19.55
N SER A 811 25.23 27.10 20.30
CA SER A 811 25.63 28.06 21.34
C SER A 811 25.95 29.46 20.79
N ARG A 812 26.32 29.58 19.50
CA ARG A 812 26.51 30.86 18.81
C ARG A 812 25.21 31.42 18.26
N ILE A 813 24.29 30.57 17.79
CA ILE A 813 22.96 30.96 17.29
C ILE A 813 22.06 31.48 18.43
N PHE A 814 22.17 30.85 19.60
CA PHE A 814 21.33 31.12 20.78
C PHE A 814 22.03 31.90 21.89
N ASP A 815 23.26 32.35 21.66
CA ASP A 815 24.13 33.07 22.61
C ASP A 815 24.26 32.38 23.98
N VAL A 816 24.48 31.07 23.96
CA VAL A 816 24.70 30.25 25.15
C VAL A 816 26.16 30.39 25.57
N VAL A 817 26.44 31.35 26.45
CA VAL A 817 27.78 31.69 26.93
C VAL A 817 27.93 31.52 28.44
N PHE A 818 29.18 31.39 28.91
CA PHE A 818 29.54 31.36 30.33
C PHE A 818 30.79 32.21 30.61
N GLU A 819 30.91 32.75 31.83
CA GLU A 819 32.15 33.40 32.29
C GLU A 819 33.28 32.36 32.48
N ASP A 820 34.30 32.46 31.64
CA ASP A 820 35.52 31.66 31.75
C ASP A 820 36.31 32.02 33.02
N PRO A 821 36.66 31.04 33.87
CA PRO A 821 37.23 31.30 35.19
C PRO A 821 38.60 31.98 35.17
N VAL A 822 39.38 31.79 34.10
CA VAL A 822 40.78 32.25 33.97
C VAL A 822 40.85 33.59 33.23
N THR A 823 40.15 33.70 32.11
CA THR A 823 40.22 34.87 31.20
C THR A 823 39.19 35.95 31.51
N LYS A 824 38.14 35.62 32.29
CA LYS A 824 37.01 36.51 32.60
C LYS A 824 36.29 37.06 31.36
N GLN A 825 36.37 36.34 30.25
CA GLN A 825 35.63 36.62 29.02
C GLN A 825 34.45 35.65 28.86
N PRO A 826 33.37 36.05 28.16
CA PRO A 826 32.32 35.12 27.77
C PRO A 826 32.88 34.09 26.77
N ARG A 827 32.60 32.81 27.00
CA ARG A 827 32.87 31.72 26.06
C ARG A 827 31.58 30.95 25.76
N HIS A 828 31.40 30.58 24.49
CA HIS A 828 30.34 29.66 24.11
C HIS A 828 30.59 28.24 24.65
N VAL A 829 29.53 27.59 25.13
CA VAL A 829 29.55 26.20 25.59
C VAL A 829 29.73 25.23 24.42
N TYR A 830 30.25 24.04 24.70
CA TYR A 830 30.16 22.89 23.80
C TYR A 830 28.86 22.13 24.08
N GLN A 831 28.10 21.74 23.06
CA GLN A 831 26.81 21.09 23.23
C GLN A 831 26.73 19.72 22.56
N ASN A 832 25.86 18.86 23.09
CA ASN A 832 25.42 17.64 22.44
C ASN A 832 23.89 17.61 22.34
N SER A 833 23.36 16.88 21.37
CA SER A 833 22.00 16.34 21.44
C SER A 833 21.97 14.86 21.04
N TRP A 834 21.04 14.08 21.60
CA TRP A 834 20.98 12.63 21.39
C TRP A 834 19.55 12.12 21.54
N GLY A 835 19.13 11.18 20.68
CA GLY A 835 17.77 10.65 20.71
C GLY A 835 17.56 9.23 20.17
N ILE A 836 16.56 8.55 20.75
CA ILE A 836 16.07 7.22 20.36
C ILE A 836 14.54 7.19 20.36
N THR A 837 13.93 6.49 19.39
CA THR A 837 12.47 6.55 19.15
C THR A 837 11.80 5.17 19.20
N THR A 838 10.47 5.15 19.13
CA THR A 838 9.66 3.91 18.95
C THR A 838 10.00 3.10 17.69
N ARG A 839 10.87 3.59 16.79
CA ARG A 839 11.50 2.81 15.72
C ARG A 839 12.15 1.52 16.23
N THR A 840 12.75 1.57 17.43
CA THR A 840 13.23 0.40 18.21
C THR A 840 12.31 -0.81 18.13
N ILE A 841 11.00 -0.60 18.34
CA ILE A 841 9.97 -1.64 18.34
C ILE A 841 9.80 -2.24 16.94
N GLY A 842 9.69 -1.39 15.91
CA GLY A 842 9.57 -1.84 14.52
C GLY A 842 10.79 -2.62 14.03
N VAL A 843 11.99 -2.21 14.46
CA VAL A 843 13.24 -2.91 14.17
C VAL A 843 13.28 -4.29 14.83
N MET A 844 12.95 -4.38 16.12
CA MET A 844 12.84 -5.64 16.86
C MET A 844 11.84 -6.61 16.18
N ILE A 845 10.67 -6.12 15.75
CA ILE A 845 9.69 -6.92 14.98
C ILE A 845 10.32 -7.44 13.67
N MET A 846 10.91 -6.54 12.88
CA MET A 846 11.50 -6.86 11.57
C MET A 846 12.64 -7.88 11.65
N VAL A 847 13.48 -7.81 12.69
CA VAL A 847 14.54 -8.80 12.94
C VAL A 847 13.91 -10.14 13.37
N HIS A 848 13.21 -10.17 14.52
CA HIS A 848 12.91 -11.42 15.23
C HIS A 848 11.62 -12.15 14.80
N SER A 849 10.61 -11.43 14.32
CA SER A 849 9.29 -12.03 14.07
C SER A 849 9.26 -12.92 12.83
N ASP A 850 8.32 -13.85 12.74
CA ASP A 850 8.32 -14.92 11.73
C ASP A 850 6.94 -15.15 11.08
N ASN A 851 6.79 -16.26 10.35
CA ASN A 851 5.55 -16.64 9.67
C ASN A 851 4.45 -17.24 10.57
N GLN A 852 4.68 -17.38 11.89
CA GLN A 852 3.64 -17.67 12.88
C GLN A 852 3.12 -16.40 13.56
N GLY A 853 3.93 -15.34 13.64
CA GLY A 853 3.54 -14.07 14.24
C GLY A 853 4.69 -13.27 14.82
N LEU A 854 4.36 -12.43 15.80
CA LEU A 854 5.32 -11.69 16.60
C LEU A 854 6.26 -12.65 17.34
N VAL A 855 7.50 -12.22 17.57
CA VAL A 855 8.46 -12.84 18.49
C VAL A 855 9.04 -11.73 19.37
N LEU A 856 8.96 -11.87 20.69
CA LEU A 856 9.47 -10.88 21.63
C LEU A 856 10.70 -11.40 22.38
N PRO A 857 11.78 -10.60 22.51
CA PRO A 857 12.84 -10.86 23.48
C PRO A 857 12.25 -10.89 24.91
N PRO A 858 12.62 -11.87 25.76
CA PRO A 858 12.08 -11.98 27.11
C PRO A 858 12.14 -10.71 27.98
N PRO A 859 13.19 -9.87 27.93
CA PRO A 859 13.24 -8.64 28.74
C PRO A 859 12.07 -7.68 28.46
N VAL A 860 11.60 -7.56 27.21
CA VAL A 860 10.51 -6.64 26.81
C VAL A 860 9.14 -7.30 26.64
N ALA A 861 9.05 -8.63 26.72
CA ALA A 861 7.78 -9.34 26.57
C ALA A 861 6.81 -9.04 27.72
N ARG A 862 5.62 -8.49 27.42
CA ARG A 862 4.61 -8.13 28.43
C ARG A 862 4.26 -9.29 29.36
N TYR A 863 4.09 -10.48 28.79
CA TYR A 863 4.18 -11.73 29.51
C TYR A 863 5.36 -12.51 28.93
N GLN A 864 6.26 -12.97 29.79
CA GLN A 864 7.39 -13.84 29.44
C GLN A 864 6.92 -15.30 29.32
N VAL A 865 5.96 -15.67 30.16
CA VAL A 865 5.41 -17.02 30.26
C VAL A 865 3.88 -16.97 30.21
N VAL A 866 3.25 -17.86 29.45
CA VAL A 866 1.81 -18.14 29.56
C VAL A 866 1.56 -19.58 29.99
N VAL A 867 0.76 -19.76 31.04
CA VAL A 867 0.32 -21.08 31.54
C VAL A 867 -1.04 -21.41 30.94
N VAL A 868 -1.15 -22.58 30.31
CA VAL A 868 -2.37 -23.04 29.64
C VAL A 868 -2.79 -24.42 30.19
N PRO A 869 -3.93 -24.50 30.90
CA PRO A 869 -4.54 -25.76 31.30
C PRO A 869 -5.03 -26.58 30.09
N CYS A 870 -4.70 -27.87 30.07
CA CYS A 870 -4.85 -28.77 28.94
C CYS A 870 -5.55 -30.08 29.32
N GLY A 871 -6.26 -30.68 28.35
CA GLY A 871 -6.89 -32.01 28.50
C GLY A 871 -8.30 -32.02 29.10
N ILE A 872 -8.82 -30.87 29.55
CA ILE A 872 -10.22 -30.72 30.00
C ILE A 872 -11.16 -31.14 28.87
N ASN A 873 -12.06 -32.07 29.16
CA ASN A 873 -13.04 -32.60 28.22
C ASN A 873 -14.35 -32.98 28.94
N VAL A 874 -15.35 -33.45 28.19
CA VAL A 874 -16.70 -33.78 28.72
C VAL A 874 -16.69 -34.89 29.80
N LYS A 875 -15.60 -35.67 29.91
CA LYS A 875 -15.43 -36.71 30.94
C LYS A 875 -14.62 -36.25 32.16
N THR A 876 -14.01 -35.07 32.12
CA THR A 876 -13.24 -34.51 33.25
C THR A 876 -14.18 -34.12 34.37
N THR A 877 -13.99 -34.64 35.58
CA THR A 877 -14.80 -34.27 36.74
C THR A 877 -14.52 -32.83 37.18
N ASP A 878 -15.45 -32.21 37.91
CA ASP A 878 -15.21 -30.86 38.45
C ASP A 878 -14.11 -30.84 39.51
N GLU A 879 -13.85 -31.99 40.17
CA GLU A 879 -12.75 -32.18 41.13
C GLU A 879 -11.39 -32.23 40.42
N GLU A 880 -11.26 -33.04 39.35
CA GLU A 880 -10.06 -33.07 38.49
C GLU A 880 -9.79 -31.68 37.90
N ARG A 881 -10.85 -31.00 37.44
CA ARG A 881 -10.78 -29.64 36.90
C ARG A 881 -10.31 -28.63 37.95
N ALA A 882 -10.81 -28.73 39.18
CA ALA A 882 -10.42 -27.86 40.28
C ALA A 882 -8.95 -28.04 40.66
N ASP A 883 -8.44 -29.29 40.75
CA ASP A 883 -7.01 -29.53 40.97
C ASP A 883 -6.16 -28.97 39.82
N LEU A 884 -6.52 -29.24 38.55
CA LEU A 884 -5.79 -28.73 37.39
C LEU A 884 -5.64 -27.19 37.43
N PHE A 885 -6.71 -26.47 37.77
CA PHE A 885 -6.65 -25.01 37.93
C PHE A 885 -5.87 -24.58 39.18
N ALA A 886 -5.99 -25.28 40.31
CA ALA A 886 -5.23 -24.99 41.52
C ALA A 886 -3.72 -25.18 41.32
N LYS A 887 -3.30 -26.27 40.66
CA LYS A 887 -1.91 -26.55 40.24
C LYS A 887 -1.39 -25.48 39.29
N SER A 888 -2.19 -25.12 38.28
CA SER A 888 -1.84 -24.07 37.30
C SER A 888 -1.67 -22.70 37.97
N LYS A 889 -2.56 -22.35 38.90
CA LYS A 889 -2.47 -21.10 39.68
C LYS A 889 -1.25 -21.10 40.60
N ALA A 890 -0.97 -22.19 41.31
CA ALA A 890 0.21 -22.33 42.16
C ALA A 890 1.51 -22.18 41.35
N LEU A 891 1.55 -22.68 40.12
CA LEU A 891 2.69 -22.51 39.21
C LEU A 891 2.92 -21.04 38.81
N VAL A 892 1.83 -20.33 38.49
CA VAL A 892 1.87 -18.88 38.17
C VAL A 892 2.29 -18.05 39.38
N GLU A 893 1.76 -18.37 40.56
CA GLU A 893 2.18 -17.72 41.80
C GLU A 893 3.67 -17.99 42.12
N GLY A 894 4.17 -19.21 41.88
CA GLY A 894 5.58 -19.55 42.06
C GLY A 894 6.51 -18.72 41.17
N LEU A 895 6.29 -18.77 39.85
CA LEU A 895 7.11 -18.05 38.86
C LEU A 895 7.04 -16.51 39.04
N THR A 896 5.89 -15.98 39.47
CA THR A 896 5.72 -14.54 39.70
C THR A 896 6.35 -14.09 41.03
N LYS A 897 6.27 -14.89 42.11
CA LYS A 897 6.76 -14.50 43.44
C LYS A 897 8.25 -14.80 43.63
N PHE A 898 8.71 -15.98 43.25
CA PHE A 898 10.11 -16.40 43.45
C PHE A 898 11.00 -15.95 42.28
N SER A 899 10.60 -16.26 41.04
CA SER A 899 11.38 -15.95 39.85
C SER A 899 11.16 -14.52 39.30
N LYS A 900 10.23 -13.75 39.88
CA LYS A 900 9.84 -12.38 39.48
C LYS A 900 9.40 -12.25 38.01
N LEU A 901 8.99 -13.35 37.38
CA LEU A 901 8.61 -13.38 35.97
C LEU A 901 7.21 -12.82 35.74
N ARG A 902 7.01 -12.18 34.58
CA ARG A 902 5.70 -11.70 34.11
C ARG A 902 4.92 -12.86 33.51
N VAL A 903 4.07 -13.50 34.31
CA VAL A 903 3.32 -14.70 33.92
C VAL A 903 1.82 -14.42 33.78
N TYR A 904 1.18 -15.04 32.78
CA TYR A 904 -0.28 -15.01 32.59
C TYR A 904 -0.88 -16.42 32.66
N LEU A 905 -2.06 -16.56 33.27
CA LEU A 905 -2.86 -17.78 33.23
C LEU A 905 -3.97 -17.61 32.19
N ASP A 906 -3.98 -18.43 31.15
CA ASP A 906 -5.11 -18.49 30.21
C ASP A 906 -6.07 -19.62 30.62
N ASP A 907 -6.94 -19.33 31.58
CA ASP A 907 -7.95 -20.24 32.12
C ASP A 907 -9.24 -20.33 31.27
N ARG A 908 -9.47 -19.36 30.37
CA ARG A 908 -10.67 -19.23 29.50
C ARG A 908 -11.22 -20.57 29.01
N ASP A 909 -12.44 -20.89 29.40
CA ASP A 909 -13.12 -22.17 29.15
C ASP A 909 -13.71 -22.29 27.73
N HIS A 910 -14.24 -21.19 27.21
CA HIS A 910 -14.92 -21.06 25.91
C HIS A 910 -13.98 -21.13 24.69
N VAL A 911 -12.67 -21.25 24.88
CA VAL A 911 -11.68 -21.41 23.79
C VAL A 911 -10.80 -22.63 24.03
N SER A 912 -10.59 -23.42 22.97
CA SER A 912 -9.80 -24.66 23.06
C SER A 912 -8.31 -24.37 23.27
N PRO A 913 -7.54 -25.28 23.90
CA PRO A 913 -6.10 -25.10 24.08
C PRO A 913 -5.35 -24.82 22.77
N GLY A 914 -5.71 -25.48 21.66
CA GLY A 914 -5.11 -25.21 20.35
C GLY A 914 -5.38 -23.79 19.81
N TRP A 915 -6.51 -23.17 20.17
CA TRP A 915 -6.75 -21.76 19.86
C TRP A 915 -5.89 -20.85 20.75
N LYS A 916 -5.79 -21.16 22.05
CA LYS A 916 -4.92 -20.43 23.00
C LYS A 916 -3.46 -20.46 22.56
N PHE A 917 -2.96 -21.62 22.13
CA PHE A 917 -1.59 -21.80 21.64
C PHE A 917 -1.31 -20.82 20.50
N ASN A 918 -2.14 -20.83 19.45
CA ASN A 918 -1.99 -19.94 18.31
C ASN A 918 -2.13 -18.45 18.69
N HIS A 919 -3.05 -18.11 19.58
CA HIS A 919 -3.24 -16.72 20.06
C HIS A 919 -1.99 -16.17 20.77
N TRP A 920 -1.32 -16.96 21.61
CA TRP A 920 -0.11 -16.51 22.31
C TRP A 920 1.17 -16.64 21.47
N GLU A 921 1.22 -17.60 20.53
CA GLU A 921 2.27 -17.69 19.52
C GLU A 921 2.25 -16.46 18.60
N LEU A 922 1.07 -16.08 18.11
CA LEU A 922 0.84 -14.89 17.28
C LEU A 922 1.20 -13.57 18.00
N LYS A 923 0.97 -13.52 19.32
CA LYS A 923 1.37 -12.44 20.24
C LYS A 923 2.83 -12.49 20.71
N GLY A 924 3.61 -13.50 20.31
CA GLY A 924 5.04 -13.59 20.59
C GLY A 924 5.42 -13.76 22.05
N VAL A 925 4.57 -14.39 22.88
CA VAL A 925 4.94 -14.74 24.27
C VAL A 925 6.12 -15.73 24.24
N PRO A 926 7.28 -15.43 24.87
CA PRO A 926 8.51 -16.22 24.72
C PRO A 926 8.37 -17.71 25.08
N MET A 927 7.66 -18.04 26.15
CA MET A 927 7.43 -19.41 26.59
C MET A 927 5.93 -19.67 26.88
N ARG A 928 5.44 -20.83 26.45
CA ARG A 928 4.19 -21.40 26.97
C ARG A 928 4.51 -22.59 27.89
N ILE A 929 3.77 -22.73 28.98
CA ILE A 929 3.72 -23.95 29.78
C ILE A 929 2.34 -24.57 29.61
N GLU A 930 2.30 -25.79 29.07
CA GLU A 930 1.12 -26.61 28.90
C GLU A 930 1.02 -27.52 30.14
N VAL A 931 -0.05 -27.34 30.94
CA VAL A 931 -0.29 -28.10 32.18
C VAL A 931 -1.46 -29.04 31.93
N GLY A 932 -1.24 -30.35 31.97
CA GLY A 932 -2.28 -31.34 31.68
C GLY A 932 -2.21 -32.57 32.57
N PHE A 933 -3.33 -33.28 32.68
CA PHE A 933 -3.50 -34.44 33.58
C PHE A 933 -2.42 -35.52 33.45
N LYS A 934 -1.93 -35.78 32.23
CA LYS A 934 -0.88 -36.78 31.97
C LYS A 934 0.50 -36.39 32.47
N ASP A 935 0.76 -35.09 32.55
CA ASP A 935 2.05 -34.52 32.89
C ASP A 935 2.10 -34.34 34.42
N LEU A 936 1.01 -33.81 35.00
CA LEU A 936 0.77 -33.77 36.45
C LEU A 936 0.86 -35.17 37.09
N ALA A 937 0.32 -36.21 36.43
CA ALA A 937 0.41 -37.60 36.92
C ALA A 937 1.84 -38.17 36.99
N LYS A 938 2.82 -37.52 36.36
CA LYS A 938 4.26 -37.83 36.46
C LYS A 938 5.04 -36.84 37.34
N GLY A 939 4.41 -35.72 37.74
CA GLY A 939 5.09 -34.60 38.38
C GLY A 939 5.87 -33.68 37.41
N GLU A 940 5.51 -33.64 36.13
CA GLU A 940 6.16 -32.79 35.12
C GLU A 940 5.19 -31.76 34.51
N VAL A 941 5.72 -30.75 33.81
CA VAL A 941 4.96 -29.83 32.93
C VAL A 941 5.66 -29.67 31.59
N THR A 942 4.89 -29.50 30.50
CA THR A 942 5.44 -29.35 29.16
C THR A 942 5.68 -27.88 28.84
N THR A 943 6.93 -27.45 28.73
CA THR A 943 7.31 -26.11 28.22
C THR A 943 7.41 -26.11 26.69
N VAL A 944 7.12 -24.97 26.08
CA VAL A 944 7.20 -24.74 24.62
C VAL A 944 7.83 -23.37 24.36
N MET A 945 8.93 -23.34 23.62
CA MET A 945 9.64 -22.11 23.26
C MET A 945 9.10 -21.49 21.98
N ARG A 946 8.81 -20.19 22.00
CA ARG A 946 8.27 -19.46 20.85
C ARG A 946 9.28 -19.28 19.71
N TYR A 947 10.55 -19.06 20.03
CA TYR A 947 11.58 -18.75 19.03
C TYR A 947 12.02 -19.99 18.24
N THR A 948 12.17 -21.14 18.90
CA THR A 948 12.65 -22.39 18.29
C THR A 948 11.54 -23.41 18.02
N GLY A 949 10.35 -23.26 18.61
CA GLY A 949 9.29 -24.28 18.60
C GLY A 949 9.58 -25.50 19.49
N ASN A 950 10.74 -25.55 20.17
CA ASN A 950 11.16 -26.69 20.98
C ASN A 950 10.18 -26.95 22.13
N ARG A 951 9.89 -28.23 22.37
CA ARG A 951 9.05 -28.73 23.46
C ARG A 951 9.90 -29.52 24.45
N LEU A 952 9.84 -29.17 25.73
CA LEU A 952 10.62 -29.80 26.79
C LEU A 952 9.74 -30.05 28.03
N ALA A 953 9.60 -31.31 28.43
CA ALA A 953 9.01 -31.66 29.73
C ALA A 953 10.03 -31.39 30.83
N ILE A 954 9.63 -30.66 31.88
CA ILE A 954 10.48 -30.36 33.05
C ILE A 954 9.78 -30.78 34.35
N PRO A 955 10.52 -31.28 35.37
CA PRO A 955 9.97 -31.57 36.69
C PRO A 955 9.33 -30.33 37.33
N MET A 956 8.14 -30.49 37.91
CA MET A 956 7.30 -29.38 38.38
C MET A 956 7.91 -28.63 39.57
N ASP A 957 8.73 -29.30 40.38
CA ASP A 957 9.54 -28.73 41.46
C ASP A 957 10.63 -27.78 40.94
N LYS A 958 11.23 -28.10 39.79
CA LYS A 958 12.33 -27.33 39.18
C LYS A 958 11.90 -26.16 38.29
N VAL A 959 10.59 -25.97 38.07
CA VAL A 959 10.07 -24.93 37.16
C VAL A 959 10.56 -23.52 37.52
N ASN A 960 10.64 -23.18 38.81
CA ASN A 960 11.07 -21.84 39.25
C ASN A 960 12.58 -21.58 39.05
N GLU A 961 13.39 -22.64 38.96
CA GLU A 961 14.84 -22.63 38.74
C GLU A 961 15.17 -22.60 37.24
N LEU A 962 14.56 -23.50 36.46
CA LEU A 962 14.89 -23.71 35.05
C LEU A 962 14.30 -22.64 34.13
N VAL A 963 13.07 -22.19 34.35
CA VAL A 963 12.39 -21.26 33.42
C VAL A 963 13.11 -19.92 33.25
N PRO A 964 13.68 -19.27 34.29
CA PRO A 964 14.52 -18.08 34.12
C PRO A 964 15.73 -18.34 33.22
N THR A 965 16.53 -19.37 33.53
CA THR A 965 17.73 -19.74 32.75
C THR A 965 17.38 -20.02 31.29
N MET A 966 16.30 -20.75 31.04
CA MET A 966 15.80 -21.04 29.69
C MET A 966 15.33 -19.77 28.93
N LEU A 967 14.87 -18.73 29.62
CA LEU A 967 14.54 -17.43 29.02
C LEU A 967 15.79 -16.61 28.70
N ASP A 968 16.82 -16.65 29.55
CA ASP A 968 18.10 -16.01 29.27
C ASP A 968 18.84 -16.71 28.11
N GLU A 969 18.79 -18.04 28.06
CA GLU A 969 19.28 -18.85 26.93
C GLU A 969 18.61 -18.46 25.60
N VAL A 970 17.27 -18.30 25.58
CA VAL A 970 16.59 -17.93 24.32
C VAL A 970 16.86 -16.47 23.92
N HIS A 971 17.05 -15.54 24.86
CA HIS A 971 17.52 -14.18 24.55
C HIS A 971 18.90 -14.22 23.88
N ASN A 972 19.85 -14.93 24.48
CA ASN A 972 21.21 -15.07 23.95
C ASN A 972 21.22 -15.76 22.57
N LEU A 973 20.36 -16.77 22.36
CA LEU A 973 20.22 -17.44 21.07
C LEU A 973 19.62 -16.52 19.99
N MET A 974 18.62 -15.70 20.33
CA MET A 974 18.07 -14.68 19.42
C MET A 974 19.13 -13.66 19.00
N LEU A 975 19.92 -13.18 19.97
CA LEU A 975 21.00 -12.20 19.73
C LEU A 975 22.12 -12.80 18.87
N ASN A 976 22.61 -13.99 19.20
CA ASN A 976 23.68 -14.67 18.45
C ASN A 976 23.27 -14.96 17.00
N ASN A 977 22.07 -15.50 16.77
CA ASN A 977 21.54 -15.73 15.43
C ASN A 977 21.42 -14.42 14.62
N ALA A 978 21.06 -13.31 15.29
CA ALA A 978 21.01 -11.99 14.65
C ALA A 978 22.41 -11.44 14.33
N ILE A 979 23.41 -11.67 15.20
CA ILE A 979 24.83 -11.33 14.97
C ILE A 979 25.39 -12.10 13.77
N GLU A 980 25.18 -13.42 13.72
CA GLU A 980 25.61 -14.26 12.59
C GLU A 980 24.95 -13.80 11.28
N SER A 981 23.64 -13.54 11.32
CA SER A 981 22.88 -13.03 10.17
C SER A 981 23.37 -11.66 9.70
N GLN A 982 23.69 -10.73 10.61
CA GLN A 982 24.28 -9.43 10.28
C GLN A 982 25.67 -9.60 9.65
N ASN A 983 26.57 -10.33 10.30
CA ASN A 983 27.95 -10.51 9.84
C ASN A 983 28.03 -11.22 8.48
N ALA A 984 27.19 -12.23 8.24
CA ALA A 984 27.10 -12.93 6.96
C ALA A 984 26.68 -12.02 5.78
N HIS A 985 26.05 -10.89 6.06
CA HIS A 985 25.62 -9.90 5.07
C HIS A 985 26.48 -8.61 5.06
N ILE A 986 27.63 -8.57 5.74
CA ILE A 986 28.61 -7.47 5.59
C ILE A 986 29.66 -7.88 4.54
N CYS A 987 29.44 -7.42 3.32
CA CYS A 987 30.25 -7.73 2.14
C CYS A 987 31.26 -6.60 1.88
N GLU A 988 32.47 -6.92 1.42
CA GLU A 988 33.50 -5.90 1.12
C GLU A 988 33.58 -5.61 -0.38
N ALA A 989 33.77 -4.34 -0.75
CA ALA A 989 33.86 -3.89 -2.15
C ALA A 989 34.97 -2.86 -2.36
N ASN A 990 35.76 -3.05 -3.42
CA ASN A 990 36.85 -2.16 -3.83
C ASN A 990 36.56 -1.41 -5.15
N ASN A 991 35.41 -1.68 -5.79
CA ASN A 991 34.92 -0.94 -6.95
C ASN A 991 33.38 -0.96 -7.01
N MET A 992 32.78 -0.01 -7.75
CA MET A 992 31.32 0.13 -7.87
C MET A 992 30.60 -1.15 -8.30
N LYS A 993 31.19 -1.99 -9.16
CA LYS A 993 30.57 -3.27 -9.57
C LYS A 993 30.47 -4.24 -8.39
N GLN A 994 31.51 -4.35 -7.57
CA GLN A 994 31.48 -5.16 -6.35
C GLN A 994 30.43 -4.64 -5.35
N LEU A 995 30.22 -3.32 -5.28
CA LEU A 995 29.13 -2.73 -4.48
C LEU A 995 27.76 -3.13 -5.03
N THR A 996 27.48 -2.98 -6.34
CA THR A 996 26.18 -3.39 -6.90
C THR A 996 25.94 -4.90 -6.79
N ASP A 997 26.95 -5.73 -7.10
CA ASP A 997 26.91 -7.19 -7.00
C ASP A 997 26.62 -7.68 -5.55
N ALA A 998 26.92 -6.87 -4.54
CA ALA A 998 26.68 -7.16 -3.13
C ALA A 998 25.31 -6.64 -2.66
N LEU A 999 24.89 -5.43 -3.08
CA LEU A 999 23.57 -4.87 -2.74
C LEU A 999 22.42 -5.75 -3.26
N ASP A 1000 22.58 -6.36 -4.44
CA ASP A 1000 21.58 -7.28 -5.00
C ASP A 1000 21.56 -8.65 -4.31
N LYS A 1001 22.63 -9.00 -3.59
CA LYS A 1001 22.67 -10.11 -2.62
C LYS A 1001 22.19 -9.71 -1.22
N LYS A 1002 21.50 -8.56 -1.10
CA LYS A 1002 21.01 -7.97 0.15
C LYS A 1002 22.11 -7.57 1.15
N CYS A 1003 23.39 -7.53 0.77
CA CYS A 1003 24.47 -7.14 1.67
C CYS A 1003 24.39 -5.66 2.09
N LEU A 1004 24.91 -5.37 3.29
CA LEU A 1004 25.58 -4.09 3.56
C LEU A 1004 27.01 -4.15 3.00
N VAL A 1005 27.52 -3.03 2.49
CA VAL A 1005 28.76 -2.99 1.71
C VAL A 1005 29.81 -2.11 2.38
N LEU A 1006 30.88 -2.71 2.88
CA LEU A 1006 32.02 -2.00 3.46
C LEU A 1006 33.04 -1.66 2.35
N ALA A 1007 33.34 -0.38 2.15
CA ALA A 1007 34.12 0.09 1.02
C ALA A 1007 35.05 1.27 1.38
N PRO A 1008 36.25 1.37 0.78
CA PRO A 1008 37.13 2.53 0.98
C PRO A 1008 36.56 3.75 0.24
N PHE A 1009 36.36 4.86 0.95
CA PHE A 1009 35.66 6.04 0.44
C PHE A 1009 36.40 7.33 0.80
N CYS A 1010 36.27 8.37 -0.04
CA CYS A 1010 36.93 9.66 0.16
C CYS A 1010 36.20 10.60 1.14
N GLY A 1011 34.94 10.33 1.47
CA GLY A 1011 34.12 11.15 2.40
C GLY A 1011 33.43 12.37 1.75
N GLU A 1012 33.55 12.53 0.44
CA GLU A 1012 33.14 13.71 -0.33
C GLU A 1012 31.64 13.65 -0.71
N PRO A 1013 30.82 14.66 -0.39
CA PRO A 1013 29.37 14.64 -0.65
C PRO A 1013 28.98 14.41 -2.11
N GLU A 1014 29.68 15.03 -3.06
CA GLU A 1014 29.42 14.86 -4.50
C GLU A 1014 29.74 13.43 -4.96
N CYS A 1015 30.73 12.79 -4.32
CA CYS A 1015 31.05 11.39 -4.59
C CYS A 1015 30.00 10.45 -4.00
N GLU A 1016 29.38 10.81 -2.86
CA GLU A 1016 28.32 10.02 -2.22
C GLU A 1016 27.03 10.05 -3.05
N GLU A 1017 26.59 11.23 -3.52
CA GLU A 1017 25.43 11.33 -4.42
C GLU A 1017 25.66 10.60 -5.75
N LEU A 1018 26.90 10.50 -6.23
CA LEU A 1018 27.25 9.69 -7.39
C LEU A 1018 27.19 8.17 -7.08
N VAL A 1019 27.69 7.70 -5.93
CA VAL A 1019 27.50 6.29 -5.50
C VAL A 1019 26.01 5.92 -5.47
N LYS A 1020 25.19 6.80 -4.88
CA LYS A 1020 23.72 6.67 -4.76
C LYS A 1020 23.02 6.66 -6.11
N THR A 1021 23.42 7.55 -7.03
CA THR A 1021 22.82 7.66 -8.38
C THR A 1021 23.24 6.50 -9.31
N GLU A 1022 24.50 6.06 -9.22
CA GLU A 1022 25.01 4.92 -9.99
C GLU A 1022 24.40 3.59 -9.50
N SER A 1023 24.34 3.37 -8.19
CA SER A 1023 23.78 2.15 -7.59
C SER A 1023 22.25 2.07 -7.55
N ALA A 1024 21.54 3.13 -7.96
CA ALA A 1024 20.09 3.11 -8.19
C ALA A 1024 19.68 2.52 -9.55
N GLN A 1025 20.63 2.32 -10.46
CA GLN A 1025 20.35 1.80 -11.81
C GLN A 1025 20.11 0.28 -11.74
N ASN A 1026 19.06 -0.19 -12.42
CA ASN A 1026 18.61 -1.60 -12.49
C ASN A 1026 17.96 -2.19 -11.22
N VAL A 1027 17.62 -1.38 -10.21
CA VAL A 1027 16.98 -1.88 -8.97
C VAL A 1027 15.52 -2.31 -9.22
N ILE A 1028 15.25 -3.62 -9.16
CA ILE A 1028 13.89 -4.16 -9.04
C ILE A 1028 13.42 -3.98 -7.60
N VAL A 1029 12.32 -3.26 -7.39
CA VAL A 1029 11.71 -3.03 -6.06
C VAL A 1029 10.35 -3.71 -5.93
N ALA A 1030 10.03 -4.15 -4.71
CA ALA A 1030 8.70 -4.61 -4.34
C ALA A 1030 7.68 -3.44 -4.41
N PRO A 1031 6.37 -3.73 -4.67
CA PRO A 1031 5.34 -2.70 -4.76
C PRO A 1031 5.33 -1.76 -3.53
N GLY A 1032 5.30 -0.45 -3.77
CA GLY A 1032 5.30 0.58 -2.72
C GLY A 1032 6.67 0.89 -2.09
N ALA A 1033 7.70 0.07 -2.29
CA ALA A 1033 9.05 0.38 -1.81
C ALA A 1033 9.76 1.38 -2.74
N PRO A 1034 10.40 2.44 -2.23
CA PRO A 1034 11.14 3.36 -3.07
C PRO A 1034 12.37 2.68 -3.67
N ALA A 1035 12.57 2.88 -4.99
CA ALA A 1035 13.80 2.56 -5.71
C ALA A 1035 14.91 3.47 -5.19
N MET A 1036 15.75 2.94 -4.29
CA MET A 1036 16.88 3.67 -3.72
C MET A 1036 18.16 2.92 -4.04
N GLY A 1037 19.15 3.65 -4.56
CA GLY A 1037 20.54 3.20 -4.54
C GLY A 1037 21.08 3.14 -3.11
N ALA A 1038 22.33 2.73 -2.96
CA ALA A 1038 22.98 2.75 -1.67
C ALA A 1038 23.38 4.17 -1.27
N LYS A 1039 23.15 4.50 0.00
CA LYS A 1039 23.70 5.68 0.70
C LYS A 1039 24.77 5.23 1.68
N SER A 1040 25.57 6.14 2.22
CA SER A 1040 26.36 5.79 3.41
C SER A 1040 25.44 5.53 4.60
N LEU A 1041 25.90 4.66 5.49
CA LEU A 1041 25.22 4.29 6.72
C LEU A 1041 26.04 4.82 7.90
N CYS A 1042 27.33 4.49 7.93
CA CYS A 1042 28.33 5.12 8.79
C CYS A 1042 29.74 4.80 8.27
N VAL A 1043 30.74 5.54 8.76
CA VAL A 1043 32.11 5.03 8.95
C VAL A 1043 32.10 4.26 10.27
N PRO A 1044 32.21 2.91 10.28
CA PRO A 1044 32.27 2.14 11.50
C PRO A 1044 33.55 2.46 12.28
N PHE A 1045 33.49 2.42 13.60
CA PHE A 1045 34.68 2.60 14.43
C PHE A 1045 35.70 1.46 14.22
N GLU A 1046 36.98 1.74 14.49
CA GLU A 1046 38.06 0.77 14.31
C GLU A 1046 37.84 -0.46 15.21
N GLY A 1047 37.77 -1.64 14.58
CA GLY A 1047 37.49 -2.91 15.26
C GLY A 1047 36.00 -3.22 15.49
N GLU A 1048 35.06 -2.32 15.15
CA GLU A 1048 33.62 -2.53 15.38
C GLU A 1048 33.05 -3.74 14.62
N ILE A 1049 33.61 -4.03 13.44
CA ILE A 1049 33.22 -5.18 12.61
C ILE A 1049 34.36 -6.20 12.62
N VAL A 1050 34.17 -7.28 13.38
CA VAL A 1050 35.18 -8.31 13.62
C VAL A 1050 35.70 -8.91 12.30
N GLY A 1051 37.03 -8.93 12.14
CA GLY A 1051 37.70 -9.50 10.97
C GLY A 1051 37.70 -8.61 9.72
N LYS A 1052 37.19 -7.38 9.76
CA LYS A 1052 37.13 -6.45 8.62
C LYS A 1052 37.81 -5.11 8.90
N LYS A 1053 38.37 -4.50 7.86
CA LYS A 1053 39.02 -3.18 7.97
C LYS A 1053 37.98 -2.08 8.13
N THR A 1054 38.08 -1.34 9.22
CA THR A 1054 37.12 -0.32 9.69
C THR A 1054 37.89 0.92 10.14
N GLY A 1055 37.23 2.07 10.30
CA GLY A 1055 37.91 3.33 10.59
C GLY A 1055 38.74 3.88 9.40
N PRO A 1056 39.87 4.55 9.65
CA PRO A 1056 40.68 5.22 8.61
C PRO A 1056 41.28 4.28 7.54
N CYS A 1057 41.46 4.82 6.33
CA CYS A 1057 42.22 4.17 5.27
C CYS A 1057 43.71 4.55 5.29
N ALA A 1058 44.57 3.67 4.80
CA ALA A 1058 45.95 4.01 4.47
C ALA A 1058 45.99 4.91 3.20
N LYS A 1059 46.95 5.84 3.13
CA LYS A 1059 47.03 6.91 2.12
C LYS A 1059 47.07 6.43 0.65
N GLU A 1060 47.49 5.19 0.42
CA GLU A 1060 47.63 4.58 -0.91
C GLU A 1060 46.34 3.93 -1.42
N ILE A 1061 45.30 3.82 -0.59
CA ILE A 1061 44.03 3.19 -0.96
C ILE A 1061 43.19 4.18 -1.78
N HIS A 1062 42.76 3.77 -2.97
CA HIS A 1062 41.86 4.56 -3.81
C HIS A 1062 40.40 4.47 -3.34
N CYS A 1063 39.62 5.53 -3.61
CA CYS A 1063 38.18 5.54 -3.40
C CYS A 1063 37.47 4.49 -4.28
N LEU A 1064 36.38 3.90 -3.78
CA LEU A 1064 35.47 2.95 -4.45
C LEU A 1064 35.10 3.31 -5.91
N ARG A 1065 35.04 4.61 -6.24
CA ARG A 1065 34.72 5.12 -7.58
C ARG A 1065 35.93 5.31 -8.49
N HIS A 1066 37.14 4.89 -8.11
CA HIS A 1066 38.32 4.91 -8.99
C HIS A 1066 38.09 4.09 -10.27
N PRO A 1067 38.47 4.57 -11.48
CA PRO A 1067 39.22 5.79 -11.77
C PRO A 1067 38.38 7.08 -11.94
N LEU A 1068 37.04 7.01 -11.80
CA LEU A 1068 36.15 8.18 -11.89
C LEU A 1068 36.29 9.13 -10.68
N CYS A 1069 36.88 8.66 -9.58
CA CYS A 1069 37.34 9.48 -8.46
C CYS A 1069 38.86 9.31 -8.30
N SER A 1070 39.59 10.42 -8.37
CA SER A 1070 41.06 10.49 -8.22
C SER A 1070 41.51 10.82 -6.79
N LYS A 1071 40.58 11.18 -5.89
CA LYS A 1071 40.88 11.41 -4.47
C LYS A 1071 41.17 10.06 -3.77
N PRO A 1072 42.16 9.99 -2.86
CA PRO A 1072 42.38 8.80 -2.05
C PRO A 1072 41.18 8.54 -1.12
N ALA A 1073 41.05 7.31 -0.66
CA ALA A 1073 40.12 6.98 0.42
C ALA A 1073 40.64 7.52 1.75
N THR A 1074 39.75 8.08 2.56
CA THR A 1074 40.02 8.57 3.91
C THR A 1074 39.54 7.59 4.97
N PHE A 1075 38.42 6.90 4.72
CA PHE A 1075 37.82 5.94 5.65
C PHE A 1075 37.19 4.74 4.95
N TYR A 1076 37.08 3.62 5.66
CA TYR A 1076 36.19 2.53 5.29
C TYR A 1076 34.76 2.88 5.70
N THR A 1077 33.91 3.17 4.71
CA THR A 1077 32.49 3.52 4.90
C THR A 1077 31.61 2.31 4.62
N LEU A 1078 30.64 2.07 5.50
CA LEU A 1078 29.57 1.10 5.30
C LEU A 1078 28.44 1.76 4.51
N PHE A 1079 28.11 1.19 3.35
CA PHE A 1079 27.03 1.59 2.46
C PHE A 1079 25.89 0.58 2.48
N GLY A 1080 24.68 0.98 2.10
CA GLY A 1080 23.57 0.05 1.90
C GLY A 1080 22.29 0.70 1.40
N ARG A 1081 21.34 -0.13 0.99
CA ARG A 1081 19.95 0.28 0.78
C ARG A 1081 19.34 0.56 2.16
N SER A 1082 18.64 1.68 2.33
CA SER A 1082 18.06 2.13 3.61
C SER A 1082 16.54 2.03 3.62
N TYR A 1083 15.93 2.09 4.81
CA TYR A 1083 14.56 2.62 4.99
C TYR A 1083 14.55 4.16 4.91
#